data_AF-A0A7S2ZQ86-F1
#
_entry.id   AF-A0A7S2ZQ86-F1
#
_cell.length_a   1.000
_cell.length_b   1.000
_cell.length_c   1.000
_cell.angle_alpha   90.00
_cell.angle_beta   90.00
_cell.angle_gamma   90.00
#
_symmetry.space_group_name_H-M   'P 1'
#
loop_
_entity.id
_entity.type
_entity.pdbx_description
1 polymer ?
#
loop_
_entity_poly.entity_id
_entity_poly.type
_entity_poly.pdbx_seq_one_letter_code
_entity_poly.pdbx_strand_id
1 'polypeptide(L)'
;MTELNANCKVRYILRHHFTPCSEKVALDGFHVSVYLKRVDYVVVDDKNFTNQLFPYNDGLPPQNIRQRSPTRDGHSTLNDISAEGLQCLSLKVVNAARKAGDLDGLLGILEDFPSAAAAASGEMDWRCDDSEVERRKSGLFELEVLEGTEEFIVNNFALDWTNTPAVMECGAALALCKDALIGAGLSDSGHRLLRAFPETTSRSLRMDLSEVEPFYLTDIETDSSYVQYLSDWSLWAEGRLERFRFKANFITITITVVAAKYEHYGFMSLFQQVLSQGLPFRLGLILLCEGDEDVLSKKIIALTRYIQDVRDSRFDPFSFLGRVSYDGIVTDSELIKAAENVGVKLGGKSLDELVDEHAGYINEVNKLRTSLDLNLDDYTLFINGIVAEGNVMVYIDSEIDRIQESIRKHGAKRPSHDIVFSDVKTVLRRNPAAANDKAPRMKLAPLFINPKFKLALESVRYLQTATSPPVTLWLCGNVDSDETIRILEKYLEWFLESQEKGSEALESVRFGLLGVFESAEELLKRMGTKNVEGDELKKLVDDLLSRGEDSDDIRALLDRAVCESFPASVFLLVNGRYIGSRDVKDASDFELIVYGELALTAEDAAATLSTVSETTADQILLSANCIGVLRKACGSFSSASVDVENEAVSEFVFRREETEVEPWIQATAVASIANPLCPLRLRTLVTMSEMLHASVSFLAYPGAIYEGDVGTFAFSRRVVATEPSFDSRGIRSSWAERAVFYDLPQDKILTVSIGSPRNWLLESQAAAVDMDNIYLSRIPDEHQHVHAEYALDSIIVDGSCIDRRQQPPAGTKLELRHTAKGSVVDTLVMENLGYYQFKVSHPGLWRLSLAGKAASIFELDQYSDGRGNVSLKGKDSLVLYVDSLKDVEGNMLRLSRKKGMEEVSIVEPADEQKAVGEETCSATGDSSCGADEDSINVFSVASGHLYERFLKIMILSVTKNASKPVKFWLLKNYLSPGFKSMLPLFAAERGFKYELVTYQWPDWLRVQEEKQRTLWGYKILFLDVLFPMTLKRVIFIDSDQVVRGDLKELHEMDINGAPYAYTPFCDSRKEIDGFRFWKSGFWKEHLGNKPYHISALYLVDLARFREIRAGDRLRQTYQQLSGDPHSLSNLDQDLPNYASSGPADSRVPLHSLPKEWLWCETWCDDESKKKAKTIDLCNNPMTKEPKLDSAVRIIAEWSSYDEEATNITVRAYGKILRDFESKTGPSDQKGKNDKSTVDESDAEEVNEEL
;
A
#
# COMPACT_ATOMS: atom_id res chain seq x y z
N MET A 1 35.67 29.40 5.09
CA MET A 1 34.80 28.25 5.44
C MET A 1 34.74 27.23 4.31
N THR A 2 34.44 27.64 3.07
CA THR A 2 34.59 26.80 1.86
C THR A 2 36.02 26.28 1.68
N GLU A 3 37.05 27.10 1.90
CA GLU A 3 38.47 26.66 1.90
C GLU A 3 38.82 25.69 3.05
N LEU A 4 38.13 25.79 4.20
CA LEU A 4 38.34 24.86 5.33
C LEU A 4 37.66 23.50 5.11
N ASN A 5 36.56 23.48 4.35
CA ASN A 5 35.90 22.25 3.89
C ASN A 5 36.68 21.60 2.74
N ALA A 6 37.26 22.40 1.82
CA ALA A 6 38.14 21.92 0.75
C ALA A 6 39.40 21.22 1.29
N ASN A 7 39.90 21.66 2.45
CA ASN A 7 41.00 21.03 3.16
C ASN A 7 40.55 19.95 4.19
N CYS A 8 39.30 19.48 4.12
CA CYS A 8 38.74 18.39 4.94
C CYS A 8 38.81 18.56 6.48
N LYS A 9 38.92 19.78 7.02
CA LYS A 9 39.05 20.01 8.49
C LYS A 9 37.72 20.21 9.23
N VAL A 10 36.63 20.57 8.55
CA VAL A 10 35.32 20.85 9.15
C VAL A 10 34.18 20.38 8.23
N ARG A 11 33.16 19.71 8.76
CA ARG A 11 31.93 19.37 8.04
C ARG A 11 30.96 20.57 8.04
N TYR A 12 30.68 21.12 6.87
CA TYR A 12 29.74 22.23 6.72
C TYR A 12 28.37 21.70 6.26
N ILE A 13 27.34 21.86 7.10
CA ILE A 13 25.96 21.46 6.79
C ILE A 13 25.13 22.74 6.61
N LEU A 14 24.59 22.94 5.42
CA LEU A 14 23.70 24.07 5.15
C LEU A 14 22.26 23.68 5.52
N ARG A 15 21.63 24.48 6.38
CA ARG A 15 20.21 24.34 6.72
C ARG A 15 19.49 25.60 6.29
N HIS A 16 18.35 25.44 5.62
CA HIS A 16 17.51 26.56 5.22
C HIS A 16 16.76 27.11 6.44
N HIS A 17 16.69 28.43 6.56
CA HIS A 17 15.81 29.12 7.49
C HIS A 17 14.70 29.78 6.68
N PHE A 18 13.45 29.33 6.90
CA PHE A 18 12.31 29.83 6.15
C PHE A 18 11.71 31.04 6.85
N THR A 19 11.56 32.15 6.13
CA THR A 19 10.66 33.24 6.51
C THR A 19 9.22 32.82 6.20
N PRO A 20 8.26 33.00 7.12
CA PRO A 20 6.87 32.66 6.85
C PRO A 20 6.36 33.48 5.66
N CYS A 21 6.00 32.80 4.57
CA CYS A 21 5.30 33.39 3.43
C CYS A 21 3.84 32.94 3.48
N SER A 22 2.90 33.86 3.23
CA SER A 22 1.47 33.56 3.17
C SER A 22 1.00 33.07 1.80
N GLU A 23 1.88 33.04 0.80
CA GLU A 23 1.56 32.64 -0.56
C GLU A 23 1.42 31.11 -0.65
N LYS A 24 0.33 30.65 -1.26
CA LYS A 24 0.08 29.22 -1.49
C LYS A 24 0.90 28.73 -2.68
N VAL A 25 1.34 27.48 -2.61
CA VAL A 25 2.05 26.83 -3.72
C VAL A 25 1.05 26.03 -4.56
N ALA A 26 1.03 26.25 -5.86
CA ALA A 26 0.29 25.40 -6.79
C ALA A 26 0.99 24.05 -6.93
N LEU A 27 0.24 22.96 -6.78
CA LEU A 27 0.71 21.59 -6.88
C LEU A 27 0.24 20.98 -8.22
N ASP A 28 0.95 19.97 -8.69
CA ASP A 28 0.59 19.13 -9.84
C ASP A 28 0.68 17.64 -9.46
N GLY A 29 0.45 16.72 -10.40
CA GLY A 29 0.46 15.27 -10.15
C GLY A 29 -0.88 14.67 -9.73
N PHE A 30 -1.98 15.43 -9.84
CA PHE A 30 -3.34 14.96 -9.66
C PHE A 30 -4.08 14.90 -11.02
N HIS A 31 -5.27 14.31 -11.02
CA HIS A 31 -6.18 14.34 -12.15
C HIS A 31 -7.58 14.80 -11.73
N VAL A 32 -8.31 15.36 -12.67
CA VAL A 32 -9.70 15.78 -12.50
C VAL A 32 -10.52 15.04 -13.54
N SER A 33 -11.63 14.46 -13.10
CA SER A 33 -12.58 13.75 -13.94
C SER A 33 -13.98 14.34 -13.73
N VAL A 34 -14.65 14.67 -14.82
CA VAL A 34 -16.01 15.22 -14.85
C VAL A 34 -16.93 14.15 -15.41
N TYR A 35 -17.75 13.56 -14.53
CA TYR A 35 -18.66 12.47 -14.86
C TYR A 35 -20.03 12.99 -15.28
N LEU A 36 -20.68 12.25 -16.18
CA LEU A 36 -22.11 12.41 -16.45
C LEU A 36 -22.88 11.72 -15.32
N LYS A 37 -23.65 12.48 -14.52
CA LYS A 37 -24.45 11.90 -13.43
C LYS A 37 -25.63 11.11 -14.04
N ARG A 38 -25.74 9.81 -13.76
CA ARG A 38 -26.85 8.96 -14.25
C ARG A 38 -28.20 9.48 -13.74
N VAL A 39 -29.15 9.69 -14.65
CA VAL A 39 -30.47 10.29 -14.35
C VAL A 39 -31.44 9.30 -13.69
N ASP A 40 -31.10 8.02 -13.68
CA ASP A 40 -31.94 6.91 -13.23
C ASP A 40 -32.23 6.98 -11.72
N TYR A 41 -31.25 7.51 -10.97
CA TYR A 41 -31.29 7.69 -9.52
C TYR A 41 -31.30 9.16 -9.08
N VAL A 42 -31.39 10.09 -10.03
CA VAL A 42 -31.59 11.51 -9.70
C VAL A 42 -32.96 11.64 -9.06
N VAL A 43 -32.97 11.94 -7.75
CA VAL A 43 -34.11 12.60 -7.12
C VAL A 43 -34.44 13.76 -8.04
N VAL A 44 -35.67 13.77 -8.58
CA VAL A 44 -36.11 14.62 -9.71
C VAL A 44 -35.83 16.13 -9.50
N ASP A 45 -35.44 16.54 -8.30
CA ASP A 45 -35.16 17.89 -7.83
C ASP A 45 -33.83 18.53 -8.28
N ASP A 46 -32.78 17.79 -8.69
CA ASP A 46 -31.56 18.46 -9.23
C ASP A 46 -31.93 19.28 -10.49
N LYS A 47 -33.08 18.97 -11.12
CA LYS A 47 -33.65 19.70 -12.24
C LYS A 47 -34.45 20.95 -11.86
N ASN A 48 -34.56 21.38 -10.61
CA ASN A 48 -35.24 22.63 -10.26
C ASN A 48 -34.43 23.59 -9.38
N PHE A 49 -33.21 23.24 -8.99
CA PHE A 49 -32.35 24.14 -8.20
C PHE A 49 -31.80 25.29 -9.08
N THR A 50 -32.02 26.53 -8.66
CA THR A 50 -31.28 27.71 -9.12
C THR A 50 -29.95 27.75 -8.38
N ASN A 51 -28.83 27.83 -9.11
CA ASN A 51 -27.52 28.05 -8.48
C ASN A 51 -27.56 29.41 -7.77
N GLN A 52 -27.64 29.41 -6.44
CA GLN A 52 -27.36 30.61 -5.66
C GLN A 52 -25.88 30.92 -5.84
N LEU A 53 -25.59 31.93 -6.67
CA LEU A 53 -24.24 32.37 -6.95
C LEU A 53 -23.67 33.07 -5.71
N PHE A 54 -22.52 32.59 -5.25
CA PHE A 54 -21.74 33.31 -4.26
C PHE A 54 -20.90 34.39 -4.95
N PRO A 55 -20.82 35.62 -4.42
CA PRO A 55 -19.97 36.65 -5.00
C PRO A 55 -18.49 36.26 -4.85
N TYR A 56 -17.82 36.05 -5.97
CA TYR A 56 -16.36 35.88 -6.06
C TYR A 56 -15.80 36.97 -6.98
N ASN A 57 -14.72 37.61 -6.57
CA ASN A 57 -14.08 38.66 -7.35
C ASN A 57 -13.15 38.05 -8.39
N ASP A 58 -13.41 38.33 -9.66
CA ASP A 58 -12.60 37.87 -10.80
C ASP A 58 -11.17 38.40 -10.73
N GLY A 59 -10.20 37.48 -10.73
CA GLY A 59 -8.90 37.72 -11.33
C GLY A 59 -8.97 37.34 -12.80
N LEU A 60 -9.20 38.32 -13.69
CA LEU A 60 -9.27 38.13 -15.13
C LEU A 60 -8.08 37.29 -15.69
N PRO A 61 -8.32 36.33 -16.61
CA PRO A 61 -7.25 35.62 -17.29
C PRO A 61 -6.48 36.54 -18.26
N PRO A 62 -5.18 36.30 -18.50
CA PRO A 62 -4.42 37.06 -19.49
C PRO A 62 -4.99 36.88 -20.91
N GLN A 63 -5.26 38.00 -21.59
CA GLN A 63 -5.93 38.10 -22.90
C GLN A 63 -5.18 37.50 -24.12
N ASN A 64 -4.16 36.68 -23.93
CA ASN A 64 -3.39 36.09 -25.03
C ASN A 64 -3.56 34.57 -25.08
N ILE A 65 -4.79 34.11 -25.36
CA ILE A 65 -5.08 32.73 -25.72
C ILE A 65 -4.92 32.60 -27.23
N ARG A 66 -4.04 31.69 -27.69
CA ARG A 66 -4.03 31.23 -29.09
C ARG A 66 -5.42 30.66 -29.38
N GLN A 67 -6.22 31.42 -30.11
CA GLN A 67 -7.55 31.07 -30.56
C GLN A 67 -7.52 29.73 -31.31
N ARG A 68 -7.93 28.63 -30.66
CA ARG A 68 -8.82 27.71 -31.36
C ARG A 68 -10.14 28.46 -31.45
N SER A 69 -10.47 28.93 -32.64
CA SER A 69 -11.74 29.60 -32.92
C SER A 69 -12.90 28.72 -32.42
N PRO A 70 -13.78 29.21 -31.53
CA PRO A 70 -15.01 28.50 -31.21
C PRO A 70 -15.82 28.43 -32.50
N THR A 71 -16.11 27.21 -32.96
CA THR A 71 -17.10 27.02 -34.02
C THR A 71 -18.42 27.53 -33.48
N ARG A 72 -18.89 28.64 -34.06
CA ARG A 72 -20.02 29.44 -33.58
C ARG A 72 -21.39 28.82 -33.90
N ASP A 73 -21.47 27.51 -34.14
CA ASP A 73 -22.69 26.82 -34.54
C ASP A 73 -22.83 25.51 -33.74
N GLY A 74 -23.76 25.51 -32.77
CA GLY A 74 -24.24 24.32 -32.07
C GLY A 74 -23.71 24.16 -30.64
N HIS A 75 -24.57 24.38 -29.64
CA HIS A 75 -24.34 23.86 -28.30
C HIS A 75 -24.13 22.33 -28.39
N SER A 76 -23.13 21.79 -27.71
CA SER A 76 -22.78 20.36 -27.71
C SER A 76 -23.83 19.53 -26.94
N THR A 77 -25.01 19.33 -27.53
CA THR A 77 -26.01 18.38 -26.99
C THR A 77 -25.51 16.95 -27.21
N LEU A 78 -25.36 16.20 -26.13
CA LEU A 78 -24.86 14.82 -26.18
C LEU A 78 -26.02 13.85 -26.45
N ASN A 79 -26.04 13.22 -27.63
CA ASN A 79 -27.06 12.24 -28.01
C ASN A 79 -26.93 10.94 -27.20
N ASP A 80 -28.06 10.29 -26.91
CA ASP A 80 -28.08 9.01 -26.19
C ASP A 80 -27.58 7.86 -27.10
N ILE A 81 -26.77 6.97 -26.54
CA ILE A 81 -26.15 5.84 -27.26
C ILE A 81 -27.06 4.61 -27.15
N SER A 82 -27.29 3.89 -28.26
CA SER A 82 -28.08 2.65 -28.27
C SER A 82 -27.28 1.45 -27.72
N ALA A 83 -27.98 0.47 -27.13
CA ALA A 83 -27.40 -0.78 -26.59
C ALA A 83 -26.54 -1.55 -27.61
N GLU A 84 -27.01 -1.63 -28.87
CA GLU A 84 -26.31 -2.26 -29.99
C GLU A 84 -25.05 -1.48 -30.39
N GLY A 85 -25.03 -0.15 -30.20
CA GLY A 85 -23.88 0.71 -30.48
C GLY A 85 -22.73 0.55 -29.48
N LEU A 86 -23.02 0.16 -28.22
CA LEU A 86 -22.02 0.03 -27.17
C LEU A 86 -21.01 -1.10 -27.43
N GLN A 87 -21.46 -2.23 -27.99
CA GLN A 87 -20.59 -3.39 -28.27
C GLN A 87 -19.49 -3.09 -29.31
N CYS A 88 -19.76 -2.17 -30.24
CA CYS A 88 -18.84 -1.79 -31.33
C CYS A 88 -18.11 -0.47 -31.06
N LEU A 89 -18.46 0.24 -30.00
CA LEU A 89 -18.00 1.60 -29.73
C LEU A 89 -16.47 1.69 -29.61
N SER A 90 -15.86 0.76 -28.87
CA SER A 90 -14.41 0.72 -28.65
C SER A 90 -13.64 0.60 -29.97
N LEU A 91 -14.06 -0.27 -30.90
CA LEU A 91 -13.46 -0.35 -32.24
C LEU A 91 -13.63 0.91 -33.06
N LYS A 92 -14.82 1.51 -33.05
CA LYS A 92 -15.06 2.76 -33.80
C LYS A 92 -14.16 3.87 -33.29
N VAL A 93 -13.93 3.94 -31.97
CA VAL A 93 -13.00 4.88 -31.35
C VAL A 93 -11.54 4.59 -31.76
N VAL A 94 -11.08 3.33 -31.74
CA VAL A 94 -9.74 2.96 -32.29
C VAL A 94 -9.60 3.41 -33.75
N ASN A 95 -10.59 3.09 -34.58
CA ASN A 95 -10.57 3.40 -36.01
C ASN A 95 -10.61 4.91 -36.28
N ALA A 96 -11.35 5.68 -35.46
CA ALA A 96 -11.34 7.14 -35.50
C ALA A 96 -9.97 7.70 -35.11
N ALA A 97 -9.34 7.16 -34.06
CA ALA A 97 -8.00 7.54 -33.65
C ALA A 97 -6.94 7.19 -34.71
N ARG A 98 -7.06 6.04 -35.39
CA ARG A 98 -6.18 5.66 -36.51
C ARG A 98 -6.26 6.66 -37.66
N LYS A 99 -7.46 7.20 -37.96
CA LYS A 99 -7.61 8.27 -38.96
C LYS A 99 -6.93 9.58 -38.55
N ALA A 100 -6.84 9.86 -37.23
CA ALA A 100 -6.11 11.02 -36.71
C ALA A 100 -4.59 10.84 -36.80
N GLY A 101 -4.10 9.59 -36.71
CA GLY A 101 -2.77 9.18 -37.14
C GLY A 101 -1.65 9.27 -36.10
N ASP A 102 -1.89 9.85 -34.92
CA ASP A 102 -0.89 10.02 -33.86
C ASP A 102 -1.42 9.67 -32.45
N LEU A 103 -0.48 9.50 -31.52
CA LEU A 103 -0.77 9.24 -30.10
C LEU A 103 -1.50 10.43 -29.44
N ASP A 104 -1.17 11.65 -29.84
CA ASP A 104 -1.74 12.88 -29.29
C ASP A 104 -3.22 13.07 -29.72
N GLY A 105 -3.58 12.67 -30.94
CA GLY A 105 -4.95 12.61 -31.42
C GLY A 105 -5.78 11.58 -30.69
N LEU A 106 -5.21 10.38 -30.42
CA LEU A 106 -5.87 9.38 -29.57
C LEU A 106 -6.10 9.93 -28.15
N LEU A 107 -5.11 10.61 -27.57
CA LEU A 107 -5.23 11.23 -26.25
C LEU A 107 -6.38 12.24 -26.22
N GLY A 108 -6.46 13.14 -27.21
CA GLY A 108 -7.55 14.11 -27.27
C GLY A 108 -8.94 13.47 -27.38
N ILE A 109 -9.06 12.36 -28.13
CA ILE A 109 -10.31 11.59 -28.24
C ILE A 109 -10.69 10.95 -26.90
N LEU A 110 -9.72 10.35 -26.19
CA LEU A 110 -9.98 9.65 -24.93
C LEU A 110 -10.19 10.61 -23.75
N GLU A 111 -9.51 11.76 -23.72
CA GLU A 111 -9.71 12.79 -22.69
C GLU A 111 -11.14 13.36 -22.72
N ASP A 112 -11.77 13.40 -23.89
CA ASP A 112 -13.17 13.81 -24.11
C ASP A 112 -14.05 12.64 -24.59
N PHE A 113 -13.78 11.43 -24.06
CA PHE A 113 -14.42 10.20 -24.48
C PHE A 113 -15.95 10.26 -24.58
N PRO A 114 -16.71 10.87 -23.64
CA PRO A 114 -18.18 10.95 -23.76
C PRO A 114 -18.64 11.66 -25.04
N SER A 115 -17.97 12.73 -25.44
CA SER A 115 -18.28 13.46 -26.69
C SER A 115 -17.86 12.66 -27.92
N ALA A 116 -16.69 12.02 -27.89
CA ALA A 116 -16.22 11.17 -28.97
C ALA A 116 -17.12 9.94 -29.18
N ALA A 117 -17.61 9.35 -28.09
CA ALA A 117 -18.52 8.21 -28.10
C ALA A 117 -19.86 8.60 -28.73
N ALA A 118 -20.42 9.75 -28.34
CA ALA A 118 -21.64 10.27 -28.94
C ALA A 118 -21.46 10.55 -30.45
N ALA A 119 -20.33 11.14 -30.85
CA ALA A 119 -20.03 11.39 -32.26
C ALA A 119 -19.89 10.08 -33.07
N ALA A 120 -19.15 9.09 -32.55
CA ALA A 120 -18.99 7.78 -33.18
C ALA A 120 -20.30 6.98 -33.28
N SER A 121 -21.23 7.20 -32.34
CA SER A 121 -22.57 6.61 -32.38
C SER A 121 -23.45 7.17 -33.50
N GLY A 122 -23.22 8.42 -33.93
CA GLY A 122 -24.03 9.08 -34.96
C GLY A 122 -23.74 8.67 -36.40
N GLU A 123 -22.62 7.97 -36.66
CA GLU A 123 -22.28 7.44 -37.99
C GLU A 123 -23.11 6.17 -38.28
N MET A 124 -24.04 6.31 -39.23
CA MET A 124 -25.30 5.57 -39.47
C MET A 124 -25.22 4.06 -39.82
N ASP A 125 -24.16 3.31 -39.49
CA ASP A 125 -24.09 1.84 -39.72
C ASP A 125 -23.63 1.10 -38.45
N TRP A 126 -24.54 0.34 -37.83
CA TRP A 126 -24.37 -0.32 -36.51
C TRP A 126 -24.01 -1.80 -36.59
N ARG A 127 -23.74 -2.37 -37.77
CA ARG A 127 -23.35 -3.78 -37.88
C ARG A 127 -21.87 -3.97 -37.59
N CYS A 128 -21.54 -4.55 -36.43
CA CYS A 128 -20.25 -5.20 -36.24
C CYS A 128 -20.17 -6.41 -37.19
N ASP A 129 -19.08 -6.55 -37.94
CA ASP A 129 -18.77 -7.78 -38.64
C ASP A 129 -18.34 -8.82 -37.59
N ASP A 130 -19.10 -9.92 -37.46
CA ASP A 130 -18.80 -11.00 -36.50
C ASP A 130 -17.38 -11.54 -36.67
N SER A 131 -16.83 -11.49 -37.90
CA SER A 131 -15.45 -11.90 -38.19
C SER A 131 -14.40 -11.00 -37.55
N GLU A 132 -14.73 -9.72 -37.31
CA GLU A 132 -13.86 -8.74 -36.67
C GLU A 132 -13.85 -8.91 -35.15
N VAL A 133 -15.00 -9.27 -34.56
CA VAL A 133 -15.12 -9.66 -33.14
C VAL A 133 -14.36 -10.95 -32.85
N GLU A 134 -14.45 -11.94 -33.75
CA GLU A 134 -13.70 -13.19 -33.64
C GLU A 134 -12.18 -12.95 -33.79
N ARG A 135 -11.78 -12.05 -34.71
CA ARG A 135 -10.38 -11.60 -34.85
C ARG A 135 -9.84 -10.94 -33.58
N ARG A 136 -10.64 -10.14 -32.85
CA ARG A 136 -10.24 -9.59 -31.53
C ARG A 136 -9.92 -10.70 -30.54
N LYS A 137 -10.79 -11.71 -30.43
CA LYS A 137 -10.61 -12.84 -29.50
C LYS A 137 -9.38 -13.66 -29.84
N SER A 138 -9.11 -13.89 -31.13
CA SER A 138 -7.91 -14.59 -31.58
C SER A 138 -6.63 -13.78 -31.34
N GLY A 139 -6.62 -12.47 -31.61
CA GLY A 139 -5.45 -11.61 -31.37
C GLY A 139 -5.11 -11.45 -29.88
N LEU A 140 -6.12 -11.35 -29.00
CA LEU A 140 -5.93 -11.37 -27.54
C LEU A 140 -5.32 -12.70 -27.05
N PHE A 141 -5.77 -13.83 -27.62
CA PHE A 141 -5.23 -15.14 -27.29
C PHE A 141 -3.78 -15.34 -27.75
N GLU A 142 -3.41 -14.82 -28.94
CA GLU A 142 -2.04 -14.86 -29.46
C GLU A 142 -1.06 -13.98 -28.67
N LEU A 143 -1.57 -12.95 -27.97
CA LEU A 143 -0.78 -12.04 -27.14
C LEU A 143 -0.45 -12.59 -25.75
N GLU A 144 -1.04 -13.72 -25.34
CA GLU A 144 -1.12 -14.16 -23.93
C GLU A 144 -1.73 -13.10 -22.97
N VAL A 145 -2.28 -12.02 -23.52
CA VAL A 145 -2.98 -10.94 -22.82
C VAL A 145 -4.42 -11.41 -22.63
N LEU A 146 -4.72 -11.91 -21.43
CA LEU A 146 -6.10 -12.26 -21.05
C LEU A 146 -6.99 -11.02 -21.16
N GLU A 147 -8.26 -11.19 -21.53
CA GLU A 147 -9.22 -10.09 -21.55
C GLU A 147 -9.28 -9.44 -20.15
N GLY A 148 -8.83 -8.18 -20.05
CA GLY A 148 -8.73 -7.43 -18.79
C GLY A 148 -7.34 -7.32 -18.17
N THR A 149 -6.29 -7.90 -18.77
CA THR A 149 -4.91 -7.64 -18.33
C THR A 149 -4.43 -6.30 -18.85
N GLU A 150 -4.24 -5.37 -17.93
CA GLU A 150 -3.86 -4.00 -18.22
C GLU A 150 -2.53 -3.65 -17.56
N GLU A 151 -1.46 -3.53 -18.35
CA GLU A 151 -0.11 -3.32 -17.83
C GLU A 151 0.51 -2.01 -18.32
N PHE A 152 1.37 -1.43 -17.47
CA PHE A 152 2.19 -0.27 -17.81
C PHE A 152 3.64 -0.67 -17.59
N ILE A 153 4.36 -0.83 -18.69
CA ILE A 153 5.67 -1.45 -18.74
C ILE A 153 6.70 -0.38 -19.09
N VAL A 154 7.79 -0.28 -18.32
CA VAL A 154 8.93 0.59 -18.63
C VAL A 154 10.19 -0.26 -18.60
N ASN A 155 10.87 -0.44 -19.74
CA ASN A 155 12.04 -1.32 -19.89
C ASN A 155 11.84 -2.70 -19.18
N ASN A 156 10.68 -3.33 -19.40
CA ASN A 156 10.24 -4.62 -18.83
C ASN A 156 9.85 -4.61 -17.34
N PHE A 157 9.85 -3.47 -16.66
CA PHE A 157 9.28 -3.35 -15.31
C PHE A 157 7.80 -2.99 -15.37
N ALA A 158 6.96 -3.73 -14.66
CA ALA A 158 5.55 -3.40 -14.52
C ALA A 158 5.36 -2.37 -13.39
N LEU A 159 4.78 -1.22 -13.73
CA LEU A 159 4.58 -0.11 -12.81
C LEU A 159 3.09 0.19 -12.60
N ASP A 160 2.75 0.63 -11.40
CA ASP A 160 1.47 1.26 -11.13
C ASP A 160 1.48 2.70 -11.68
N TRP A 161 0.78 2.91 -12.80
CA TRP A 161 0.66 4.20 -13.47
C TRP A 161 -0.16 5.24 -12.67
N THR A 162 -0.94 4.81 -11.68
CA THR A 162 -1.68 5.72 -10.80
C THR A 162 -0.73 6.48 -9.87
N ASN A 163 0.40 5.88 -9.50
CA ASN A 163 1.44 6.48 -8.69
C ASN A 163 2.46 7.23 -9.59
N THR A 164 2.10 8.43 -10.06
CA THR A 164 2.98 9.27 -10.89
C THR A 164 4.38 9.46 -10.28
N PRO A 165 4.53 9.72 -8.96
CA PRO A 165 5.86 9.83 -8.36
C PRO A 165 6.72 8.56 -8.48
N ALA A 166 6.12 7.36 -8.39
CA ALA A 166 6.84 6.09 -8.57
C ALA A 166 7.30 5.92 -10.03
N VAL A 167 6.43 6.24 -11.00
CA VAL A 167 6.79 6.24 -12.43
C VAL A 167 7.98 7.16 -12.71
N MET A 168 7.94 8.38 -12.15
CA MET A 168 9.04 9.35 -12.29
C MET A 168 10.33 8.91 -11.59
N GLU A 169 10.22 8.20 -10.46
CA GLU A 169 11.39 7.64 -9.76
C GLU A 169 12.07 6.52 -10.54
N CYS A 170 11.27 5.62 -11.13
CA CYS A 170 11.79 4.61 -12.05
C CYS A 170 12.46 5.27 -13.27
N GLY A 171 11.82 6.27 -13.86
CA GLY A 171 12.39 7.06 -14.96
C GLY A 171 13.71 7.75 -14.60
N ALA A 172 13.80 8.35 -13.40
CA ALA A 172 15.03 8.98 -12.91
C ALA A 172 16.12 7.95 -12.61
N ALA A 173 15.77 6.77 -12.08
CA ALA A 173 16.71 5.68 -11.86
C ALA A 173 17.26 5.14 -13.19
N LEU A 174 16.41 4.98 -14.21
CA LEU A 174 16.80 4.59 -15.57
C LEU A 174 17.73 5.62 -16.21
N ALA A 175 17.41 6.91 -16.12
CA ALA A 175 18.27 7.99 -16.63
C ALA A 175 19.65 7.99 -15.95
N LEU A 176 19.69 7.80 -14.63
CA LEU A 176 20.94 7.68 -13.88
C LEU A 176 21.76 6.45 -14.31
N CYS A 177 21.11 5.31 -14.54
CA CYS A 177 21.77 4.09 -15.02
C CYS A 177 22.30 4.27 -16.45
N LYS A 178 21.53 4.92 -17.33
CA LYS A 178 21.95 5.29 -18.69
C LYS A 178 23.25 6.10 -18.67
N ASP A 179 23.28 7.20 -17.91
CA ASP A 179 24.45 8.09 -17.86
C ASP A 179 25.68 7.36 -17.29
N ALA A 180 25.46 6.48 -16.31
CA ALA A 180 26.52 5.67 -15.75
C ALA A 180 27.10 4.66 -16.76
N LEU A 181 26.24 3.92 -17.47
CA LEU A 181 26.66 2.94 -18.49
C LEU A 181 27.40 3.63 -19.63
N ILE A 182 26.96 4.81 -20.08
CA ILE A 182 27.70 5.65 -21.03
C ILE A 182 29.07 6.03 -20.46
N GLY A 183 29.13 6.44 -19.18
CA GLY A 183 30.38 6.75 -18.49
C GLY A 183 31.36 5.58 -18.39
N ALA A 184 30.85 4.35 -18.38
CA ALA A 184 31.61 3.09 -18.43
C ALA A 184 31.96 2.62 -19.85
N GLY A 185 31.64 3.42 -20.89
CA GLY A 185 31.96 3.12 -22.28
C GLY A 185 30.93 2.27 -23.03
N LEU A 186 29.72 2.11 -22.50
CA LEU A 186 28.63 1.32 -23.12
C LEU A 186 27.60 2.22 -23.82
N SER A 187 28.05 3.12 -24.71
CA SER A 187 27.16 4.09 -25.38
C SER A 187 26.18 3.46 -26.37
N ASP A 188 26.65 2.49 -27.16
CA ASP A 188 25.90 1.98 -28.32
C ASP A 188 25.16 0.68 -27.99
N SER A 189 25.34 0.16 -26.78
CA SER A 189 24.97 -1.22 -26.45
C SER A 189 24.34 -1.35 -25.05
N GLY A 190 24.53 -0.33 -24.20
CA GLY A 190 23.94 -0.28 -22.85
C GLY A 190 22.41 -0.22 -22.83
N HIS A 191 21.76 0.30 -23.87
CA HIS A 191 20.30 0.29 -23.97
C HIS A 191 19.74 -1.14 -24.10
N ARG A 192 20.43 -2.04 -24.81
CA ARG A 192 20.03 -3.46 -24.89
C ARG A 192 20.19 -4.17 -23.56
N LEU A 193 21.22 -3.82 -22.80
CA LEU A 193 21.43 -4.36 -21.46
C LEU A 193 20.29 -3.99 -20.51
N LEU A 194 19.82 -2.73 -20.55
CA LEU A 194 18.67 -2.30 -19.74
C LEU A 194 17.35 -2.98 -20.13
N ARG A 195 17.24 -3.48 -21.36
CA ARG A 195 16.07 -4.22 -21.85
C ARG A 195 16.19 -5.73 -21.64
N ALA A 196 17.39 -6.29 -21.73
CA ALA A 196 17.62 -7.73 -21.72
C ALA A 196 17.72 -8.33 -20.31
N PHE A 197 17.39 -7.59 -19.26
CA PHE A 197 17.39 -8.15 -17.91
C PHE A 197 16.36 -9.27 -17.82
N PRO A 198 16.79 -10.53 -17.63
CA PRO A 198 15.88 -11.66 -17.66
C PRO A 198 14.92 -11.64 -16.48
N GLU A 199 13.81 -12.37 -16.61
CA GLU A 199 12.99 -12.83 -15.49
C GLU A 199 13.88 -13.65 -14.55
N THR A 200 14.55 -12.99 -13.63
CA THR A 200 15.43 -13.66 -12.68
C THR A 200 14.56 -14.30 -11.61
N THR A 201 14.21 -15.57 -11.85
CA THR A 201 13.88 -16.49 -10.76
C THR A 201 15.02 -16.38 -9.77
N SER A 202 14.75 -15.82 -8.59
CA SER A 202 15.76 -15.61 -7.55
C SER A 202 16.48 -16.92 -7.27
N ARG A 203 17.70 -17.09 -7.80
CA ARG A 203 18.53 -18.27 -7.54
C ARG A 203 18.85 -18.22 -6.06
N SER A 204 18.08 -18.95 -5.26
CA SER A 204 18.24 -18.96 -3.82
C SER A 204 19.35 -19.95 -3.47
N LEU A 205 20.28 -19.52 -2.61
CA LEU A 205 21.29 -20.43 -2.05
C LEU A 205 20.60 -21.56 -1.31
N ARG A 206 20.99 -22.81 -1.61
CA ARG A 206 20.43 -24.00 -0.97
C ARG A 206 21.32 -24.44 0.17
N MET A 207 20.71 -24.70 1.31
CA MET A 207 21.41 -25.24 2.47
C MET A 207 21.47 -26.75 2.33
N ASP A 208 22.68 -27.31 2.48
CA ASP A 208 22.84 -28.75 2.59
C ASP A 208 22.44 -29.21 3.99
N LEU A 209 21.38 -30.01 4.05
CA LEU A 209 20.86 -30.59 5.29
C LEU A 209 21.31 -32.06 5.46
N SER A 210 22.13 -32.58 4.56
CA SER A 210 22.46 -34.02 4.50
C SER A 210 23.34 -34.50 5.65
N GLU A 211 24.01 -33.60 6.39
CA GLU A 211 24.82 -33.96 7.57
C GLU A 211 23.98 -34.50 8.73
N VAL A 212 22.68 -34.17 8.79
CA VAL A 212 21.76 -34.62 9.85
C VAL A 212 20.57 -35.30 9.20
N GLU A 213 20.33 -36.56 9.53
CA GLU A 213 19.14 -37.26 9.04
C GLU A 213 17.87 -36.67 9.67
N PRO A 214 16.96 -36.05 8.89
CA PRO A 214 15.70 -35.55 9.42
C PRO A 214 14.74 -36.70 9.73
N PHE A 215 13.90 -36.53 10.74
CA PHE A 215 12.78 -37.42 10.99
C PHE A 215 11.74 -37.22 9.88
N TYR A 216 11.62 -38.17 8.95
CA TYR A 216 10.64 -38.09 7.87
C TYR A 216 9.29 -38.70 8.29
N LEU A 217 8.23 -37.93 8.13
CA LEU A 217 6.85 -38.38 8.38
C LEU A 217 6.25 -39.10 7.16
N THR A 218 6.56 -38.61 5.97
CA THR A 218 6.03 -39.12 4.69
C THR A 218 7.15 -39.53 3.75
N ASP A 219 6.85 -40.51 2.90
CA ASP A 219 7.69 -40.93 1.78
C ASP A 219 6.79 -41.29 0.60
N ILE A 220 6.73 -40.38 -0.37
CA ILE A 220 5.79 -40.44 -1.48
C ILE A 220 6.01 -41.67 -2.37
N GLU A 221 7.24 -42.21 -2.40
CA GLU A 221 7.59 -43.35 -3.24
C GLU A 221 7.16 -44.69 -2.61
N THR A 222 7.26 -44.80 -1.28
CA THR A 222 7.06 -46.07 -0.55
C THR A 222 5.72 -46.17 0.18
N ASP A 223 5.11 -45.05 0.59
CA ASP A 223 3.90 -45.05 1.38
C ASP A 223 2.67 -45.55 0.60
N SER A 224 1.87 -46.40 1.25
CA SER A 224 0.65 -46.98 0.68
C SER A 224 -0.40 -45.93 0.26
N SER A 225 -0.41 -44.77 0.92
CA SER A 225 -1.33 -43.66 0.65
C SER A 225 -1.16 -43.05 -0.76
N TYR A 226 0.03 -43.17 -1.36
CA TYR A 226 0.36 -42.56 -2.66
C TYR A 226 0.42 -43.60 -3.80
N VAL A 227 -0.08 -44.83 -3.59
CA VAL A 227 -0.07 -45.88 -4.62
C VAL A 227 -0.86 -45.47 -5.88
N GLN A 228 -1.90 -44.67 -5.72
CA GLN A 228 -2.74 -44.17 -6.82
C GLN A 228 -2.09 -43.05 -7.66
N TYR A 229 -0.92 -42.54 -7.24
CA TYR A 229 -0.27 -41.41 -7.88
C TYR A 229 0.50 -41.90 -9.10
N LEU A 230 0.49 -41.11 -10.18
CA LEU A 230 1.16 -41.46 -11.42
C LEU A 230 2.65 -41.10 -11.36
N SER A 231 3.46 -41.86 -12.09
CA SER A 231 4.92 -41.67 -12.20
C SER A 231 5.36 -41.33 -13.63
N ASP A 232 4.44 -40.83 -14.47
CA ASP A 232 4.71 -40.42 -15.85
C ASP A 232 5.17 -38.95 -15.89
N TRP A 233 6.48 -38.78 -16.05
CA TRP A 233 7.16 -37.48 -16.06
C TRP A 233 6.75 -36.59 -17.23
N SER A 234 6.37 -37.18 -18.36
CA SER A 234 5.94 -36.45 -19.57
C SER A 234 4.63 -35.72 -19.33
N LEU A 235 3.63 -36.43 -18.77
CA LEU A 235 2.31 -35.87 -18.52
C LEU A 235 2.32 -34.78 -17.44
N TRP A 236 3.24 -34.88 -16.48
CA TRP A 236 3.42 -33.85 -15.45
C TRP A 236 4.08 -32.58 -16.01
N ALA A 237 5.10 -32.72 -16.86
CA ALA A 237 5.78 -31.57 -17.49
C ALA A 237 4.90 -30.80 -18.49
N GLU A 238 3.94 -31.47 -19.12
CA GLU A 238 2.92 -30.85 -19.99
C GLU A 238 1.79 -30.18 -19.20
N GLY A 239 1.80 -30.22 -17.86
CA GLY A 239 0.74 -29.68 -17.01
C GLY A 239 -0.60 -30.42 -17.14
N ARG A 240 -0.60 -31.65 -17.70
CA ARG A 240 -1.80 -32.46 -17.96
C ARG A 240 -2.22 -33.32 -16.77
N LEU A 241 -1.40 -33.40 -15.73
CA LEU A 241 -1.75 -33.99 -14.42
C LEU A 241 -2.11 -32.89 -13.44
N GLU A 242 -3.02 -33.19 -12.50
CA GLU A 242 -3.26 -32.30 -11.35
C GLU A 242 -1.93 -32.01 -10.65
N ARG A 243 -1.63 -30.72 -10.42
CA ARG A 243 -0.33 -30.19 -9.98
C ARG A 243 0.32 -30.97 -8.81
N PHE A 244 -0.50 -31.55 -7.94
CA PHE A 244 -0.09 -32.25 -6.72
C PHE A 244 -0.38 -33.78 -6.71
N ARG A 245 -0.50 -34.47 -7.85
CA ARG A 245 -0.74 -35.94 -7.87
C ARG A 245 0.37 -36.75 -8.55
N PHE A 246 1.61 -36.51 -8.16
CA PHE A 246 2.79 -37.17 -8.71
C PHE A 246 3.54 -38.03 -7.68
N LYS A 247 3.94 -39.25 -8.06
CA LYS A 247 4.55 -40.24 -7.15
C LYS A 247 6.08 -40.14 -7.10
N ALA A 248 6.63 -39.06 -6.53
CA ALA A 248 8.08 -38.94 -6.29
C ALA A 248 8.45 -37.94 -5.19
N ASN A 249 9.61 -38.16 -4.57
CA ASN A 249 10.16 -37.29 -3.52
C ASN A 249 10.96 -36.10 -4.12
N PHE A 250 10.28 -35.12 -4.73
CA PHE A 250 10.93 -33.92 -5.31
C PHE A 250 10.75 -32.64 -4.49
N ILE A 251 9.72 -32.58 -3.65
CA ILE A 251 9.46 -31.44 -2.77
C ILE A 251 9.63 -31.95 -1.35
N THR A 252 10.75 -31.60 -0.74
CA THR A 252 11.08 -31.91 0.65
C THR A 252 10.92 -30.66 1.50
N ILE A 253 10.02 -30.71 2.47
CA ILE A 253 9.76 -29.65 3.42
C ILE A 253 10.33 -30.08 4.76
N THR A 254 11.42 -29.43 5.20
CA THR A 254 12.09 -29.74 6.47
C THR A 254 11.87 -28.61 7.45
N ILE A 255 11.36 -28.91 8.65
CA ILE A 255 11.16 -27.94 9.73
C ILE A 255 12.21 -28.17 10.80
N THR A 256 12.79 -27.09 11.30
CA THR A 256 13.68 -27.11 12.48
C THR A 256 12.95 -26.54 13.69
N VAL A 257 12.93 -27.27 14.81
CA VAL A 257 12.26 -26.83 16.04
C VAL A 257 13.13 -27.09 17.27
N VAL A 258 13.05 -26.21 18.26
CA VAL A 258 13.70 -26.44 19.56
C VAL A 258 12.86 -27.43 20.35
N ALA A 259 13.47 -28.55 20.76
CA ALA A 259 12.72 -29.68 21.31
C ALA A 259 11.98 -29.35 22.62
N ALA A 260 12.55 -28.49 23.46
CA ALA A 260 11.95 -28.06 24.72
C ALA A 260 10.86 -26.97 24.57
N LYS A 261 10.77 -26.27 23.42
CA LYS A 261 9.81 -25.17 23.23
C LYS A 261 8.50 -25.68 22.64
N TYR A 262 7.47 -25.83 23.47
CA TYR A 262 6.16 -26.32 23.04
C TYR A 262 5.51 -25.44 21.95
N GLU A 263 5.77 -24.12 21.96
CA GLU A 263 5.23 -23.17 20.98
C GLU A 263 5.65 -23.49 19.54
N HIS A 264 6.81 -24.11 19.36
CA HIS A 264 7.31 -24.48 18.04
C HIS A 264 6.50 -25.61 17.41
N TYR A 265 5.74 -26.40 18.17
CA TYR A 265 5.02 -27.58 17.65
C TYR A 265 3.66 -27.26 16.99
N GLY A 266 3.31 -25.99 16.83
CA GLY A 266 2.07 -25.57 16.15
C GLY A 266 1.90 -26.14 14.73
N PHE A 267 3.01 -26.46 14.04
CA PHE A 267 3.02 -27.07 12.70
C PHE A 267 2.44 -28.49 12.66
N MET A 268 2.31 -29.19 13.80
CA MET A 268 1.78 -30.57 13.81
C MET A 268 0.34 -30.64 13.27
N SER A 269 -0.46 -29.61 13.53
CA SER A 269 -1.81 -29.47 12.98
C SER A 269 -1.79 -29.38 11.43
N LEU A 270 -0.84 -28.61 10.90
CA LEU A 270 -0.62 -28.45 9.45
C LEU A 270 -0.20 -29.78 8.82
N PHE A 271 0.73 -30.52 9.45
CA PHE A 271 1.17 -31.83 8.96
C PHE A 271 0.02 -32.83 8.89
N GLN A 272 -0.87 -32.84 9.90
CA GLN A 272 -2.07 -33.67 9.88
C GLN A 272 -3.01 -33.26 8.74
N GLN A 273 -3.15 -31.96 8.46
CA GLN A 273 -3.94 -31.46 7.35
C GLN A 273 -3.35 -31.88 6.00
N VAL A 274 -2.04 -31.74 5.80
CA VAL A 274 -1.29 -32.17 4.60
C VAL A 274 -1.48 -33.67 4.36
N LEU A 275 -1.35 -34.48 5.41
CA LEU A 275 -1.60 -35.93 5.36
C LEU A 275 -3.07 -36.26 5.01
N SER A 276 -4.03 -35.56 5.62
CA SER A 276 -5.47 -35.81 5.40
C SER A 276 -5.91 -35.48 3.97
N GLN A 277 -5.28 -34.47 3.35
CA GLN A 277 -5.52 -34.06 1.97
C GLN A 277 -4.69 -34.89 0.97
N GLY A 278 -3.77 -35.72 1.46
CA GLY A 278 -2.93 -36.59 0.64
C GLY A 278 -1.94 -35.82 -0.26
N LEU A 279 -1.48 -34.64 0.14
CA LEU A 279 -0.55 -33.86 -0.68
C LEU A 279 0.83 -34.55 -0.79
N PRO A 280 1.54 -34.44 -1.94
CA PRO A 280 2.76 -35.20 -2.23
C PRO A 280 4.02 -34.48 -1.73
N PHE A 281 4.01 -34.03 -0.47
CA PHE A 281 5.17 -33.38 0.14
C PHE A 281 5.90 -34.35 1.07
N ARG A 282 7.22 -34.44 0.92
CA ARG A 282 8.07 -35.19 1.86
C ARG A 282 8.33 -34.31 3.08
N LEU A 283 7.68 -34.62 4.20
CA LEU A 283 7.75 -33.82 5.43
C LEU A 283 8.86 -34.34 6.34
N GLY A 284 9.82 -33.47 6.67
CA GLY A 284 10.96 -33.74 7.55
C GLY A 284 10.95 -32.84 8.79
N LEU A 285 11.45 -33.36 9.91
CA LEU A 285 11.62 -32.63 11.17
C LEU A 285 13.05 -32.79 11.69
N ILE A 286 13.66 -31.68 12.12
CA ILE A 286 14.95 -31.66 12.82
C ILE A 286 14.72 -31.00 14.19
N LEU A 287 15.12 -31.69 15.24
CA LEU A 287 14.99 -31.23 16.62
C LEU A 287 16.30 -30.57 17.07
N LEU A 288 16.24 -29.35 17.59
CA LEU A 288 17.37 -28.52 18.00
C LEU A 288 17.46 -28.40 19.53
N CYS A 289 18.67 -28.08 20.02
CA CYS A 289 18.94 -27.66 21.40
C CYS A 289 19.14 -26.14 21.48
N GLU A 290 18.67 -25.48 22.55
CA GLU A 290 18.94 -24.04 22.77
C GLU A 290 20.43 -23.74 23.02
N GLY A 291 21.15 -24.70 23.61
CA GLY A 291 22.57 -24.58 23.88
C GLY A 291 23.14 -25.88 24.45
N ASP A 292 24.44 -25.87 24.75
CA ASP A 292 25.13 -27.03 25.29
C ASP A 292 24.64 -27.40 26.70
N GLU A 293 24.03 -26.46 27.43
CA GLU A 293 23.44 -26.68 28.76
C GLU A 293 21.96 -27.13 28.72
N ASP A 294 21.34 -27.24 27.52
CA ASP A 294 19.93 -27.63 27.37
C ASP A 294 19.74 -29.15 27.54
N VAL A 295 19.64 -29.58 28.80
CA VAL A 295 19.48 -31.00 29.17
C VAL A 295 18.13 -31.56 28.70
N LEU A 296 17.07 -30.75 28.71
CA LEU A 296 15.72 -31.22 28.38
C LEU A 296 15.60 -31.54 26.88
N SER A 297 16.08 -30.65 26.00
CA SER A 297 16.07 -30.92 24.56
C SER A 297 16.91 -32.14 24.20
N LYS A 298 18.08 -32.32 24.83
CA LYS A 298 18.93 -33.50 24.64
C LYS A 298 18.20 -34.80 24.97
N LYS A 299 17.49 -34.84 26.10
CA LYS A 299 16.69 -36.00 26.52
C LYS A 299 15.55 -36.29 25.54
N ILE A 300 14.84 -35.26 25.08
CA ILE A 300 13.75 -35.41 24.10
C ILE A 300 14.30 -35.97 22.78
N ILE A 301 15.39 -35.39 22.25
CA ILE A 301 16.02 -35.81 20.99
C ILE A 301 16.48 -37.27 21.07
N ALA A 302 17.20 -37.63 22.14
CA ALA A 302 17.68 -38.99 22.35
C ALA A 302 16.52 -40.01 22.42
N LEU A 303 15.45 -39.66 23.14
CA LEU A 303 14.28 -40.52 23.25
C LEU A 303 13.52 -40.65 21.93
N THR A 304 13.36 -39.56 21.17
CA THR A 304 12.75 -39.58 19.84
C THR A 304 13.53 -40.47 18.88
N ARG A 305 14.87 -40.39 18.89
CA ARG A 305 15.72 -41.24 18.05
C ARG A 305 15.65 -42.70 18.48
N TYR A 306 15.69 -42.97 19.78
CA TYR A 306 15.51 -44.31 20.31
C TYR A 306 14.16 -44.94 19.90
N ILE A 307 13.07 -44.16 19.92
CA ILE A 307 11.76 -44.62 19.45
C ILE A 307 11.83 -44.99 17.96
N GLN A 308 12.49 -44.18 17.13
CA GLN A 308 12.68 -44.47 15.70
C GLN A 308 13.51 -45.75 15.47
N ASP A 309 14.55 -45.99 16.26
CA ASP A 309 15.42 -47.16 16.11
C ASP A 309 14.74 -48.46 16.58
N VAL A 310 13.88 -48.38 17.60
CA VAL A 310 13.19 -49.55 18.18
C VAL A 310 11.88 -49.88 17.44
N ARG A 311 11.21 -48.88 16.87
CA ARG A 311 9.91 -49.02 16.21
C ARG A 311 10.07 -48.95 14.70
N ASP A 312 9.55 -49.95 14.00
CA ASP A 312 9.48 -49.98 12.52
C ASP A 312 8.32 -49.10 11.99
N SER A 313 8.16 -47.89 12.54
CA SER A 313 7.07 -46.95 12.23
C SER A 313 7.57 -45.51 12.22
N ARG A 314 7.39 -44.83 11.08
CA ARG A 314 7.70 -43.39 10.93
C ARG A 314 6.76 -42.48 11.74
N PHE A 315 5.57 -42.95 12.11
CA PHE A 315 4.57 -42.15 12.83
C PHE A 315 4.79 -42.10 14.34
N ASP A 316 5.46 -43.10 14.92
CA ASP A 316 5.60 -43.26 16.36
C ASP A 316 6.44 -42.14 17.00
N PRO A 317 7.58 -41.69 16.43
CA PRO A 317 8.31 -40.53 16.91
C PRO A 317 7.47 -39.24 16.95
N PHE A 318 6.64 -39.01 15.93
CA PHE A 318 5.76 -37.83 15.87
C PHE A 318 4.61 -37.93 16.88
N SER A 319 4.05 -39.13 17.10
CA SER A 319 3.04 -39.34 18.13
C SER A 319 3.58 -39.06 19.54
N PHE A 320 4.84 -39.43 19.80
CA PHE A 320 5.54 -39.07 21.02
C PHE A 320 5.69 -37.55 21.17
N LEU A 321 6.21 -36.86 20.14
CA LEU A 321 6.40 -35.41 20.16
C LEU A 321 5.08 -34.64 20.33
N GLY A 322 4.00 -35.11 19.69
CA GLY A 322 2.67 -34.52 19.87
C GLY A 322 2.16 -34.59 21.31
N ARG A 323 2.50 -35.66 22.04
CA ARG A 323 2.17 -35.78 23.48
C ARG A 323 3.05 -34.88 24.34
N VAL A 324 4.35 -34.80 24.04
CA VAL A 324 5.28 -33.88 24.73
C VAL A 324 4.79 -32.43 24.60
N SER A 325 4.31 -32.05 23.41
CA SER A 325 3.72 -30.74 23.14
C SER A 325 2.38 -30.53 23.87
N TYR A 326 1.44 -31.48 23.79
CA TYR A 326 0.10 -31.34 24.37
C TYR A 326 0.10 -31.34 25.91
N ASP A 327 0.94 -32.18 26.52
CA ASP A 327 0.97 -32.36 27.98
C ASP A 327 1.92 -31.38 28.68
N GLY A 328 2.68 -30.56 27.95
CA GLY A 328 3.61 -29.56 28.51
C GLY A 328 4.69 -30.20 29.40
N ILE A 329 5.24 -31.34 28.95
CA ILE A 329 6.06 -32.23 29.77
C ILE A 329 7.41 -31.60 30.13
N VAL A 330 7.74 -31.53 31.43
CA VAL A 330 9.01 -30.95 31.92
C VAL A 330 9.83 -31.93 32.78
N THR A 331 9.26 -33.07 33.19
CA THR A 331 9.96 -34.03 34.06
C THR A 331 10.34 -35.33 33.35
N ASP A 332 11.47 -35.92 33.77
CA ASP A 332 11.96 -37.22 33.32
C ASP A 332 10.90 -38.34 33.43
N SER A 333 10.12 -38.32 34.52
CA SER A 333 9.08 -39.33 34.77
C SER A 333 7.91 -39.26 33.79
N GLU A 334 7.60 -38.06 33.28
CA GLU A 334 6.55 -37.81 32.31
C GLU A 334 7.02 -38.15 30.89
N LEU A 335 8.27 -37.84 30.55
CA LEU A 335 8.88 -38.25 29.27
C LEU A 335 8.89 -39.78 29.11
N ILE A 336 9.24 -40.50 30.18
CA ILE A 336 9.22 -41.97 30.20
C ILE A 336 7.79 -42.49 29.98
N LYS A 337 6.79 -41.94 30.67
CA LYS A 337 5.38 -42.32 30.48
C LYS A 337 4.90 -42.02 29.06
N ALA A 338 5.30 -40.90 28.48
CA ALA A 338 4.96 -40.56 27.11
C ALA A 338 5.54 -41.56 26.10
N ALA A 339 6.78 -42.02 26.29
CA ALA A 339 7.38 -43.07 25.48
C ALA A 339 6.70 -44.46 25.68
N GLU A 340 6.35 -44.80 26.92
CA GLU A 340 5.62 -46.04 27.23
C GLU A 340 4.26 -46.09 26.55
N ASN A 341 3.58 -44.95 26.44
CA ASN A 341 2.28 -44.85 25.76
C ASN A 341 2.37 -45.07 24.24
N VAL A 342 3.54 -44.87 23.63
CA VAL A 342 3.82 -45.20 22.22
C VAL A 342 4.29 -46.67 22.08
N GLY A 343 4.36 -47.41 23.20
CA GLY A 343 4.69 -48.82 23.23
C GLY A 343 6.19 -49.11 23.34
N VAL A 344 7.00 -48.14 23.78
CA VAL A 344 8.45 -48.28 23.97
C VAL A 344 8.76 -48.36 25.46
N LYS A 345 9.40 -49.44 25.89
CA LYS A 345 9.88 -49.62 27.28
C LYS A 345 11.40 -49.51 27.32
N LEU A 346 11.90 -48.67 28.22
CA LEU A 346 13.32 -48.33 28.34
C LEU A 346 14.21 -49.43 28.95
N GLY A 347 13.62 -50.56 29.37
CA GLY A 347 14.38 -51.73 29.81
C GLY A 347 15.29 -51.51 31.03
N GLY A 348 15.06 -50.45 31.82
CA GLY A 348 15.87 -50.10 32.98
C GLY A 348 17.01 -49.11 32.71
N LYS A 349 17.16 -48.63 31.46
CA LYS A 349 18.10 -47.54 31.12
C LYS A 349 17.64 -46.21 31.70
N SER A 350 18.60 -45.39 32.14
CA SER A 350 18.31 -43.99 32.50
C SER A 350 18.22 -43.11 31.24
N LEU A 351 17.56 -41.95 31.34
CA LEU A 351 17.51 -40.97 30.24
C LEU A 351 18.90 -40.41 29.91
N ASP A 352 19.78 -40.29 30.92
CA ASP A 352 21.14 -39.78 30.71
C ASP A 352 22.00 -40.81 29.95
N GLU A 353 21.83 -42.11 30.20
CA GLU A 353 22.46 -43.18 29.41
C GLU A 353 22.03 -43.15 27.93
N LEU A 354 20.78 -42.78 27.64
CA LEU A 354 20.29 -42.63 26.27
C LEU A 354 20.86 -41.40 25.56
N VAL A 355 21.05 -40.30 26.30
CA VAL A 355 21.73 -39.11 25.76
C VAL A 355 23.16 -39.46 25.38
N ASP A 356 23.86 -40.26 26.20
CA ASP A 356 25.22 -40.73 25.89
C ASP A 356 25.26 -41.66 24.66
N GLU A 357 24.29 -42.58 24.52
CA GLU A 357 24.18 -43.48 23.35
C GLU A 357 23.96 -42.70 22.04
N HIS A 358 23.20 -41.60 22.09
CA HIS A 358 22.87 -40.77 20.93
C HIS A 358 23.66 -39.45 20.86
N ALA A 359 24.76 -39.32 21.61
CA ALA A 359 25.58 -38.11 21.65
C ALA A 359 26.15 -37.72 20.28
N GLY A 360 26.41 -38.70 19.40
CA GLY A 360 26.85 -38.48 18.02
C GLY A 360 25.85 -37.63 17.22
N TYR A 361 24.58 -38.05 17.20
CA TYR A 361 23.51 -37.33 16.49
C TYR A 361 23.26 -35.94 17.09
N ILE A 362 23.29 -35.82 18.43
CA ILE A 362 23.13 -34.53 19.12
C ILE A 362 24.26 -33.56 18.73
N ASN A 363 25.49 -34.04 18.58
CA ASN A 363 26.61 -33.22 18.14
C ASN A 363 26.46 -32.78 16.67
N GLU A 364 25.98 -33.65 15.79
CA GLU A 364 25.68 -33.31 14.38
C GLU A 364 24.60 -32.22 14.30
N VAL A 365 23.51 -32.36 15.06
CA VAL A 365 22.45 -31.35 15.18
C VAL A 365 23.01 -30.01 15.69
N ASN A 366 23.84 -30.02 16.73
CA ASN A 366 24.43 -28.80 17.28
C ASN A 366 25.38 -28.13 16.28
N LYS A 367 26.15 -28.91 15.52
CA LYS A 367 26.99 -28.41 14.44
C LYS A 367 26.15 -27.75 13.35
N LEU A 368 25.08 -28.41 12.88
CA LEU A 368 24.15 -27.87 11.89
C LEU A 368 23.49 -26.57 12.37
N ARG A 369 23.08 -26.51 13.63
CA ARG A 369 22.50 -25.32 14.26
C ARG A 369 23.46 -24.13 14.17
N THR A 370 24.73 -24.35 14.51
CA THR A 370 25.75 -23.30 14.47
C THR A 370 26.15 -22.91 13.05
N SER A 371 26.20 -23.86 12.11
CA SER A 371 26.56 -23.58 10.72
C SER A 371 25.46 -22.84 9.96
N LEU A 372 24.18 -23.10 10.29
CA LEU A 372 23.05 -22.46 9.61
C LEU A 372 22.53 -21.18 10.29
N ASP A 373 23.14 -20.75 11.39
CA ASP A 373 22.74 -19.55 12.16
C ASP A 373 21.21 -19.51 12.39
N LEU A 374 20.66 -20.65 12.83
CA LEU A 374 19.21 -20.82 12.98
C LEU A 374 18.68 -19.93 14.11
N ASN A 375 17.56 -19.25 13.86
CA ASN A 375 16.85 -18.54 14.91
C ASN A 375 16.28 -19.58 15.89
N LEU A 376 16.57 -19.42 17.18
CA LEU A 376 16.07 -20.33 18.23
C LEU A 376 14.76 -19.85 18.84
N ASP A 377 14.37 -18.59 18.58
CA ASP A 377 13.11 -18.03 19.05
C ASP A 377 11.91 -18.45 18.19
N ASP A 378 12.15 -18.82 16.93
CA ASP A 378 11.14 -19.29 15.96
C ASP A 378 11.59 -20.59 15.28
N TYR A 379 10.68 -21.29 14.61
CA TYR A 379 11.04 -22.42 13.74
C TYR A 379 11.57 -21.92 12.39
N THR A 380 12.55 -22.62 11.80
CA THR A 380 13.01 -22.34 10.42
C THR A 380 12.51 -23.42 9.48
N LEU A 381 11.85 -23.01 8.39
CA LEU A 381 11.29 -23.87 7.35
C LEU A 381 12.22 -23.92 6.14
N PHE A 382 12.52 -25.12 5.65
CA PHE A 382 13.32 -25.36 4.46
C PHE A 382 12.49 -26.07 3.39
N ILE A 383 12.53 -25.59 2.15
CA ILE A 383 11.95 -26.25 0.97
C ILE A 383 13.09 -26.60 0.02
N ASN A 384 13.39 -27.89 -0.14
CA ASN A 384 14.55 -28.37 -0.91
C ASN A 384 15.88 -27.66 -0.54
N GLY A 385 16.03 -27.32 0.74
CA GLY A 385 17.20 -26.60 1.28
C GLY A 385 17.11 -25.06 1.21
N ILE A 386 16.08 -24.49 0.57
CA ILE A 386 15.83 -23.04 0.56
C ILE A 386 15.13 -22.64 1.86
N VAL A 387 15.64 -21.63 2.56
CA VAL A 387 14.96 -21.05 3.72
C VAL A 387 13.72 -20.29 3.25
N ALA A 388 12.54 -20.75 3.64
CA ALA A 388 11.27 -20.16 3.24
C ALA A 388 10.79 -19.15 4.29
N GLU A 389 10.56 -17.91 3.87
CA GLU A 389 10.01 -16.83 4.70
C GLU A 389 8.68 -16.34 4.10
N GLY A 390 7.61 -16.24 4.90
CA GLY A 390 6.30 -15.80 4.42
C GLY A 390 5.46 -16.92 3.79
N ASN A 391 4.88 -16.70 2.60
CA ASN A 391 3.96 -17.66 1.98
C ASN A 391 4.73 -18.83 1.32
N VAL A 392 4.67 -19.99 1.95
CA VAL A 392 5.33 -21.23 1.55
C VAL A 392 4.95 -21.69 0.14
N MET A 393 3.73 -21.42 -0.33
CA MET A 393 3.31 -21.88 -1.66
C MET A 393 4.05 -21.18 -2.80
N VAL A 394 4.50 -19.94 -2.62
CA VAL A 394 5.28 -19.23 -3.65
C VAL A 394 6.58 -19.97 -3.96
N TYR A 395 7.24 -20.48 -2.92
CA TYR A 395 8.46 -21.27 -3.06
C TYR A 395 8.18 -22.65 -3.68
N ILE A 396 7.08 -23.30 -3.29
CA ILE A 396 6.69 -24.59 -3.85
C ILE A 396 6.35 -24.48 -5.34
N ASP A 397 5.57 -23.47 -5.73
CA ASP A 397 5.20 -23.23 -7.12
C ASP A 397 6.45 -22.94 -7.97
N SER A 398 7.35 -22.08 -7.48
CA SER A 398 8.63 -21.81 -8.16
C SER A 398 9.49 -23.06 -8.33
N GLU A 399 9.54 -23.94 -7.34
CA GLU A 399 10.27 -25.21 -7.44
C GLU A 399 9.61 -26.17 -8.44
N ILE A 400 8.28 -26.24 -8.47
CA ILE A 400 7.53 -27.06 -9.44
C ILE A 400 7.83 -26.58 -10.86
N ASP A 401 7.74 -25.28 -11.12
CA ASP A 401 7.97 -24.70 -12.44
C ASP A 401 9.39 -24.99 -12.92
N ARG A 402 10.39 -24.85 -12.04
CA ARG A 402 11.79 -25.20 -12.34
C ARG A 402 11.95 -26.69 -12.69
N ILE A 403 11.33 -27.60 -11.92
CA ILE A 403 11.42 -29.04 -12.20
C ILE A 403 10.76 -29.33 -13.56
N GLN A 404 9.59 -28.78 -13.84
CA GLN A 404 8.90 -28.96 -15.11
C GLN A 404 9.73 -28.44 -16.29
N GLU A 405 10.34 -27.26 -16.16
CA GLU A 405 11.19 -26.68 -17.19
C GLU A 405 12.43 -27.55 -17.44
N SER A 406 13.07 -28.07 -16.37
CA SER A 406 14.20 -28.98 -16.51
C SER A 406 13.82 -30.27 -17.26
N ILE A 407 12.63 -30.83 -16.99
CA ILE A 407 12.11 -31.99 -17.72
C ILE A 407 11.84 -31.65 -19.19
N ARG A 408 11.30 -30.46 -19.50
CA ARG A 408 11.09 -30.01 -20.88
C ARG A 408 12.42 -29.90 -21.63
N LYS A 409 13.48 -29.40 -20.98
CA LYS A 409 14.82 -29.26 -21.56
C LYS A 409 15.53 -30.60 -21.78
N HIS A 410 15.42 -31.53 -20.83
CA HIS A 410 16.19 -32.80 -20.84
C HIS A 410 15.38 -34.03 -21.31
N GLY A 411 14.09 -33.85 -21.61
CA GLY A 411 13.17 -34.91 -22.06
C GLY A 411 12.48 -35.65 -20.91
N ALA A 412 11.44 -36.43 -21.25
CA ALA A 412 10.50 -37.04 -20.30
C ALA A 412 11.01 -38.25 -19.49
N LYS A 413 12.31 -38.30 -19.17
CA LYS A 413 12.87 -39.28 -18.22
C LYS A 413 12.90 -38.67 -16.82
N ARG A 414 12.84 -39.51 -15.77
CA ARG A 414 13.06 -39.06 -14.38
C ARG A 414 14.37 -38.27 -14.32
N PRO A 415 14.35 -36.95 -14.11
CA PRO A 415 15.57 -36.19 -14.00
C PRO A 415 16.24 -36.55 -12.66
N SER A 416 17.57 -36.67 -12.62
CA SER A 416 18.26 -36.80 -11.34
C SER A 416 18.20 -35.46 -10.59
N HIS A 417 18.20 -35.51 -9.26
CA HIS A 417 18.20 -34.31 -8.42
C HIS A 417 19.34 -33.36 -8.82
N ASP A 418 20.51 -33.91 -9.14
CA ASP A 418 21.69 -33.16 -9.59
C ASP A 418 21.51 -32.46 -10.94
N ILE A 419 20.69 -33.00 -11.85
CA ILE A 419 20.41 -32.36 -13.16
C ILE A 419 19.41 -31.22 -12.97
N VAL A 420 18.37 -31.43 -12.17
CA VAL A 420 17.32 -30.43 -11.93
C VAL A 420 17.89 -29.18 -11.26
N PHE A 421 18.85 -29.36 -10.36
CA PHE A 421 19.45 -28.28 -9.57
C PHE A 421 20.92 -28.05 -9.90
N SER A 422 21.35 -28.44 -11.11
CA SER A 422 22.74 -28.27 -11.60
C SER A 422 23.16 -26.80 -11.67
N ASP A 423 22.18 -25.90 -11.81
CA ASP A 423 22.33 -24.44 -11.83
C ASP A 423 22.36 -23.81 -10.43
N VAL A 424 22.19 -24.60 -9.35
CA VAL A 424 22.07 -24.08 -7.99
C VAL A 424 23.16 -24.65 -7.09
N LYS A 425 23.92 -23.75 -6.44
CA LYS A 425 24.97 -24.15 -5.51
C LYS A 425 24.39 -24.49 -4.13
N THR A 426 24.72 -25.68 -3.62
CA THR A 426 24.45 -26.08 -2.25
C THR A 426 25.59 -25.64 -1.34
N VAL A 427 25.25 -25.18 -0.15
CA VAL A 427 26.20 -24.60 0.81
C VAL A 427 25.99 -25.19 2.20
N LEU A 428 27.10 -25.48 2.88
CA LEU A 428 27.14 -26.13 4.20
C LEU A 428 26.88 -25.16 5.37
N ARG A 429 26.96 -23.86 5.09
CA ARG A 429 26.90 -22.79 6.09
C ARG A 429 26.01 -21.66 5.57
N ARG A 430 25.22 -21.07 6.45
CA ARG A 430 24.35 -19.92 6.14
C ARG A 430 24.95 -18.66 6.74
N ASN A 431 25.05 -17.63 5.90
CA ASN A 431 25.19 -16.25 6.35
C ASN A 431 23.95 -15.48 5.87
N PRO A 432 23.04 -15.07 6.79
CA PRO A 432 21.83 -14.33 6.41
C PRO A 432 22.12 -13.04 5.62
N ALA A 433 23.26 -12.38 5.86
CA ALA A 433 23.63 -11.17 5.14
C ALA A 433 24.10 -11.45 3.70
N ALA A 434 24.64 -12.63 3.42
CA ALA A 434 25.17 -12.98 2.10
C ALA A 434 24.09 -13.07 1.02
N ALA A 435 22.92 -13.64 1.35
CA ALA A 435 21.81 -13.86 0.43
C ALA A 435 20.70 -12.79 0.50
N ASN A 436 20.89 -11.74 1.31
CA ASN A 436 19.86 -10.73 1.53
C ASN A 436 19.77 -9.72 0.38
N ASP A 437 18.85 -9.93 -0.57
CA ASP A 437 18.58 -8.99 -1.67
C ASP A 437 17.98 -7.66 -1.18
N LYS A 438 17.36 -7.65 0.01
CA LYS A 438 16.79 -6.43 0.61
C LYS A 438 17.84 -5.54 1.29
N ALA A 439 19.12 -5.94 1.28
CA ALA A 439 20.19 -5.12 1.83
C ALA A 439 20.33 -3.78 1.08
N PRO A 440 20.65 -2.67 1.76
CA PRO A 440 20.79 -1.38 1.10
C PRO A 440 21.94 -1.41 0.09
N ARG A 441 21.68 -0.89 -1.12
CA ARG A 441 22.69 -0.75 -2.19
C ARG A 441 23.09 0.71 -2.35
N MET A 442 24.39 0.96 -2.39
CA MET A 442 24.98 2.23 -2.81
C MET A 442 24.74 2.42 -4.31
N LYS A 443 24.23 3.60 -4.70
CA LYS A 443 24.14 3.99 -6.10
C LYS A 443 25.56 4.31 -6.58
N LEU A 444 26.17 3.42 -7.38
CA LEU A 444 27.54 3.59 -7.85
C LEU A 444 27.64 4.55 -9.04
N ALA A 445 26.53 4.82 -9.75
CA ALA A 445 26.46 5.69 -10.91
C ALA A 445 27.22 7.04 -10.76
N PRO A 446 27.08 7.82 -9.66
CA PRO A 446 27.79 9.08 -9.51
C PRO A 446 29.33 8.95 -9.53
N LEU A 447 29.87 7.78 -9.16
CA LEU A 447 31.31 7.53 -9.17
C LEU A 447 31.88 7.41 -10.59
N PHE A 448 31.08 6.92 -11.54
CA PHE A 448 31.46 6.74 -12.93
C PHE A 448 31.15 7.98 -13.81
N ILE A 449 30.18 8.79 -13.40
CA ILE A 449 29.80 10.03 -14.11
C ILE A 449 30.77 11.17 -13.78
N ASN A 450 31.22 11.28 -12.52
CA ASN A 450 32.12 12.36 -12.13
C ASN A 450 33.58 12.02 -12.52
N PRO A 451 34.25 12.86 -13.34
CA PRO A 451 35.59 12.55 -13.83
C PRO A 451 36.62 12.43 -12.70
N LYS A 452 36.46 13.16 -11.59
CA LYS A 452 37.36 13.06 -10.44
C LYS A 452 37.20 11.73 -9.71
N PHE A 453 35.97 11.27 -9.48
CA PHE A 453 35.72 9.98 -8.83
C PHE A 453 36.11 8.80 -9.72
N LYS A 454 35.91 8.93 -11.04
CA LYS A 454 36.36 7.93 -12.01
C LYS A 454 37.88 7.75 -11.98
N LEU A 455 38.65 8.85 -12.01
CA LEU A 455 40.11 8.81 -11.85
C LEU A 455 40.53 8.19 -10.50
N ALA A 456 39.78 8.47 -9.42
CA ALA A 456 40.04 7.85 -8.12
C ALA A 456 39.83 6.33 -8.15
N LEU A 457 38.74 5.86 -8.78
CA LEU A 457 38.46 4.43 -8.93
C LEU A 457 39.51 3.71 -9.79
N GLU A 458 39.96 4.32 -10.88
CA GLU A 458 41.05 3.79 -11.73
C GLU A 458 42.39 3.67 -10.98
N SER A 459 42.56 4.43 -9.90
CA SER A 459 43.73 4.35 -9.02
C SER A 459 43.66 3.24 -7.96
N VAL A 460 42.49 2.61 -7.77
CA VAL A 460 42.33 1.49 -6.84
C VAL A 460 42.97 0.24 -7.44
N ARG A 461 43.82 -0.44 -6.66
CA ARG A 461 44.41 -1.73 -7.03
C ARG A 461 43.55 -2.86 -6.47
N TYR A 462 43.50 -3.94 -7.22
CA TYR A 462 42.64 -5.09 -6.94
C TYR A 462 43.46 -6.38 -6.87
N LEU A 463 43.16 -7.22 -5.87
CA LEU A 463 43.55 -8.62 -5.88
C LEU A 463 42.52 -9.40 -6.69
N GLN A 464 42.96 -10.05 -7.77
CA GLN A 464 42.11 -10.87 -8.64
C GLN A 464 42.94 -11.92 -9.36
N THR A 465 42.33 -13.07 -9.67
CA THR A 465 42.95 -14.15 -10.45
C THR A 465 42.49 -14.15 -11.91
N ALA A 466 41.22 -13.80 -12.15
CA ALA A 466 40.64 -13.66 -13.48
C ALA A 466 40.81 -12.24 -14.06
N THR A 467 40.69 -12.12 -15.38
CA THR A 467 40.78 -10.84 -16.10
C THR A 467 39.53 -9.96 -15.94
N SER A 468 38.34 -10.57 -15.87
CA SER A 468 37.05 -9.87 -15.78
C SER A 468 36.10 -10.54 -14.77
N PRO A 469 36.46 -10.57 -13.47
CA PRO A 469 35.62 -11.18 -12.46
C PRO A 469 34.27 -10.42 -12.29
N PRO A 470 33.14 -11.14 -12.17
CA PRO A 470 31.81 -10.54 -12.04
C PRO A 470 31.52 -9.90 -10.68
N VAL A 471 32.23 -10.29 -9.62
CA VAL A 471 32.02 -9.77 -8.26
C VAL A 471 33.16 -8.84 -7.84
N THR A 472 32.83 -7.63 -7.42
CA THR A 472 33.75 -6.66 -6.84
C THR A 472 33.45 -6.47 -5.36
N LEU A 473 34.45 -6.74 -4.53
CA LEU A 473 34.44 -6.50 -3.09
C LEU A 473 35.28 -5.27 -2.74
N TRP A 474 34.69 -4.32 -2.02
CA TRP A 474 35.44 -3.21 -1.42
C TRP A 474 35.30 -3.24 0.10
N LEU A 475 36.43 -3.32 0.79
CA LEU A 475 36.45 -3.08 2.24
C LEU A 475 36.53 -1.57 2.49
N CYS A 476 35.51 -1.05 3.16
CA CYS A 476 35.37 0.36 3.50
C CYS A 476 35.55 0.57 5.00
N GLY A 477 36.55 1.33 5.42
CA GLY A 477 36.74 1.61 6.84
C GLY A 477 37.97 2.45 7.17
N ASN A 478 38.08 2.86 8.43
CA ASN A 478 39.28 3.51 8.96
C ASN A 478 40.30 2.45 9.42
N VAL A 479 41.59 2.66 9.12
CA VAL A 479 42.71 1.76 9.54
C VAL A 479 42.84 1.61 11.03
N ASP A 480 42.50 2.66 11.78
CA ASP A 480 42.64 2.63 13.23
C ASP A 480 41.68 1.66 13.92
N SER A 481 40.67 1.18 13.20
CA SER A 481 39.68 0.24 13.73
C SER A 481 40.21 -1.19 13.67
N ASP A 482 40.31 -1.83 14.83
CA ASP A 482 40.62 -3.26 14.95
C ASP A 482 39.65 -4.14 14.14
N GLU A 483 38.42 -3.67 13.90
CA GLU A 483 37.45 -4.37 13.06
C GLU A 483 37.85 -4.40 11.58
N THR A 484 38.44 -3.33 11.04
CA THR A 484 38.91 -3.27 9.63
C THR A 484 40.02 -4.30 9.42
N ILE A 485 40.96 -4.33 10.37
CA ILE A 485 42.10 -5.25 10.36
C ILE A 485 41.59 -6.70 10.41
N ARG A 486 40.67 -7.00 11.33
CA ARG A 486 40.05 -8.34 11.46
C ARG A 486 39.40 -8.83 10.16
N ILE A 487 38.70 -7.96 9.43
CA ILE A 487 38.03 -8.35 8.18
C ILE A 487 39.06 -8.56 7.06
N LEU A 488 40.08 -7.69 7.00
CA LEU A 488 41.17 -7.82 6.04
C LEU A 488 41.96 -9.11 6.24
N GLU A 489 42.31 -9.45 7.48
CA GLU A 489 42.98 -10.71 7.84
C GLU A 489 42.17 -11.91 7.35
N LYS A 490 40.87 -11.95 7.67
CA LYS A 490 39.98 -13.05 7.24
C LYS A 490 39.84 -13.17 5.73
N TYR A 491 39.86 -12.04 5.01
CA TYR A 491 39.85 -12.06 3.55
C TYR A 491 41.14 -12.66 3.00
N LEU A 492 42.29 -12.26 3.53
CA LEU A 492 43.60 -12.76 3.10
C LEU A 492 43.78 -14.25 3.44
N GLU A 493 43.33 -14.68 4.62
CA GLU A 493 43.23 -16.10 4.99
C GLU A 493 42.39 -16.88 3.98
N TRP A 494 41.18 -16.39 3.68
CA TRP A 494 40.30 -17.01 2.68
C TRP A 494 40.93 -17.04 1.28
N PHE A 495 41.58 -15.96 0.86
CA PHE A 495 42.21 -15.84 -0.46
C PHE A 495 43.32 -16.88 -0.66
N LEU A 496 44.20 -17.02 0.34
CA LEU A 496 45.31 -17.99 0.30
C LEU A 496 44.79 -19.43 0.34
N GLU A 497 43.86 -19.75 1.25
CA GLU A 497 43.25 -21.08 1.29
C GLU A 497 42.53 -21.43 -0.01
N SER A 498 41.87 -20.45 -0.64
CA SER A 498 41.12 -20.65 -1.88
C SER A 498 42.04 -20.81 -3.09
N GLN A 499 43.22 -20.18 -3.08
CA GLN A 499 44.25 -20.39 -4.11
C GLN A 499 44.80 -21.82 -4.04
N GLU A 500 45.05 -22.35 -2.85
CA GLU A 500 45.50 -23.74 -2.68
C GLU A 500 44.44 -24.76 -3.11
N LYS A 501 43.16 -24.49 -2.79
CA LYS A 501 42.03 -25.39 -3.07
C LYS A 501 41.50 -25.28 -4.51
N GLY A 502 41.82 -24.21 -5.25
CA GLY A 502 41.29 -23.94 -6.58
C GLY A 502 39.78 -23.66 -6.58
N SER A 503 39.31 -22.76 -5.69
CA SER A 503 37.88 -22.42 -5.60
C SER A 503 37.40 -21.56 -6.77
N GLU A 504 36.26 -21.93 -7.38
CA GLU A 504 35.56 -21.15 -8.41
C GLU A 504 35.13 -19.75 -7.92
N ALA A 505 34.88 -19.59 -6.60
CA ALA A 505 34.54 -18.28 -6.04
C ALA A 505 35.69 -17.29 -6.19
N LEU A 506 36.94 -17.77 -6.12
CA LEU A 506 38.12 -16.95 -6.24
C LEU A 506 38.30 -16.41 -7.67
N GLU A 507 38.01 -17.23 -8.68
CA GLU A 507 38.01 -16.81 -10.09
C GLU A 507 36.93 -15.76 -10.39
N SER A 508 35.89 -15.72 -9.56
CA SER A 508 34.73 -14.85 -9.75
C SER A 508 34.83 -13.50 -9.04
N VAL A 509 35.88 -13.26 -8.24
CA VAL A 509 35.98 -12.09 -7.37
C VAL A 509 37.23 -11.24 -7.62
N ARG A 510 37.07 -9.92 -7.46
CA ARG A 510 38.18 -8.99 -7.22
C ARG A 510 37.97 -8.24 -5.92
N PHE A 511 39.04 -7.96 -5.19
CA PHE A 511 38.99 -7.28 -3.90
C PHE A 511 39.87 -6.04 -3.88
N GLY A 512 39.31 -4.94 -3.37
CA GLY A 512 40.00 -3.65 -3.23
C GLY A 512 39.70 -2.96 -1.90
N LEU A 513 40.50 -1.93 -1.61
CA LEU A 513 40.42 -1.17 -0.36
C LEU A 513 39.95 0.27 -0.64
N LEU A 514 38.90 0.73 0.04
CA LEU A 514 38.39 2.12 -0.02
C LEU A 514 38.43 2.73 1.40
N GLY A 515 39.23 3.77 1.61
CA GLY A 515 39.51 4.32 2.94
C GLY A 515 40.94 4.85 3.10
N VAL A 516 41.18 5.49 4.25
CA VAL A 516 42.50 6.06 4.59
C VAL A 516 43.39 4.93 5.12
N PHE A 517 44.29 4.38 4.28
CA PHE A 517 45.21 3.29 4.65
C PHE A 517 46.62 3.76 5.07
N GLU A 518 47.17 3.24 6.19
CA GLU A 518 48.58 3.45 6.59
C GLU A 518 49.54 2.70 5.62
N SER A 519 50.85 2.93 5.72
CA SER A 519 51.83 2.15 4.95
C SER A 519 51.72 0.66 5.28
N ALA A 520 51.94 -0.20 4.29
CA ALA A 520 51.88 -1.66 4.41
C ALA A 520 52.66 -2.20 5.63
N GLU A 521 53.83 -1.62 5.94
CA GLU A 521 54.67 -2.05 7.06
C GLU A 521 54.00 -1.88 8.44
N GLU A 522 53.17 -0.86 8.62
CA GLU A 522 52.50 -0.59 9.89
C GLU A 522 51.23 -1.44 10.05
N LEU A 523 50.50 -1.67 8.95
CA LEU A 523 49.39 -2.63 8.89
C LEU A 523 49.84 -4.06 9.23
N LEU A 524 50.96 -4.51 8.64
CA LEU A 524 51.53 -5.83 8.92
C LEU A 524 51.99 -6.00 10.37
N LYS A 525 52.50 -4.93 11.01
CA LYS A 525 52.80 -4.95 12.45
C LYS A 525 51.55 -5.13 13.30
N ARG A 526 50.46 -4.45 12.96
CA ARG A 526 49.21 -4.51 13.72
C ARG A 526 48.47 -5.83 13.52
N MET A 527 48.56 -6.44 12.34
CA MET A 527 48.01 -7.78 12.07
C MET A 527 48.70 -8.91 12.84
N GLY A 528 49.84 -8.62 13.50
CA GLY A 528 50.48 -9.55 14.44
C GLY A 528 50.79 -10.92 13.84
N THR A 529 51.87 -11.03 13.07
CA THR A 529 52.37 -12.26 12.41
C THR A 529 52.19 -13.54 13.25
N LYS A 530 51.08 -14.23 13.10
CA LYS A 530 50.85 -15.57 13.61
C LYS A 530 50.21 -16.39 12.49
N ASN A 531 51.04 -17.21 11.85
CA ASN A 531 50.69 -18.38 11.03
C ASN A 531 50.56 -18.26 9.50
N VAL A 532 51.11 -17.24 8.86
CA VAL A 532 51.25 -17.26 7.39
C VAL A 532 52.63 -16.77 6.97
N GLU A 533 53.18 -17.32 5.88
CA GLU A 533 54.49 -16.97 5.32
C GLU A 533 54.58 -15.45 5.10
N GLY A 534 55.34 -14.77 5.97
CA GLY A 534 55.30 -13.31 6.09
C GLY A 534 55.70 -12.52 4.84
N ASP A 535 56.39 -13.16 3.89
CA ASP A 535 56.84 -12.53 2.65
C ASP A 535 55.76 -12.49 1.55
N GLU A 536 54.91 -13.53 1.42
CA GLU A 536 53.81 -13.53 0.46
C GLU A 536 52.69 -12.58 0.88
N LEU A 537 52.35 -12.59 2.18
CA LEU A 537 51.35 -11.69 2.75
C LEU A 537 51.77 -10.23 2.64
N LYS A 538 53.06 -9.95 2.86
CA LYS A 538 53.63 -8.62 2.65
C LYS A 538 53.48 -8.17 1.19
N LYS A 539 53.77 -9.05 0.23
CA LYS A 539 53.61 -8.76 -1.19
C LYS A 539 52.15 -8.47 -1.57
N LEU A 540 51.19 -9.26 -1.08
CA LEU A 540 49.75 -9.05 -1.33
C LEU A 540 49.26 -7.71 -0.76
N VAL A 541 49.68 -7.37 0.46
CA VAL A 541 49.33 -6.11 1.10
C VAL A 541 50.01 -4.92 0.39
N ASP A 542 51.27 -5.08 -0.04
CA ASP A 542 51.98 -4.09 -0.84
C ASP A 542 51.29 -3.87 -2.20
N ASP A 543 50.84 -4.93 -2.88
CA ASP A 543 50.12 -4.83 -4.16
C ASP A 543 48.78 -4.08 -3.99
N LEU A 544 48.03 -4.35 -2.91
CA LEU A 544 46.79 -3.63 -2.56
C LEU A 544 47.00 -2.15 -2.26
N LEU A 545 48.13 -1.80 -1.63
CA LEU A 545 48.44 -0.43 -1.19
C LEU A 545 49.34 0.35 -2.17
N SER A 546 49.84 -0.30 -3.21
CA SER A 546 50.71 0.31 -4.23
C SER A 546 50.02 1.50 -4.91
N ARG A 547 50.72 2.64 -4.98
CA ARG A 547 50.16 3.94 -5.40
C ARG A 547 50.40 4.24 -6.87
N GLY A 548 49.41 4.85 -7.53
CA GLY A 548 49.62 5.63 -8.76
C GLY A 548 50.03 7.08 -8.43
N GLU A 549 50.85 7.71 -9.29
CA GLU A 549 51.57 8.97 -9.01
C GLU A 549 50.69 10.23 -8.76
N ASP A 550 49.35 10.19 -8.94
CA ASP A 550 48.49 11.41 -8.94
C ASP A 550 47.24 11.40 -8.03
N SER A 551 47.14 10.56 -6.97
CA SER A 551 45.81 10.19 -6.40
C SER A 551 45.44 10.64 -4.97
N ASP A 552 46.36 11.04 -4.08
CA ASP A 552 46.06 11.14 -2.63
C ASP A 552 44.90 12.11 -2.27
N ASP A 553 44.81 13.28 -2.92
CA ASP A 553 43.71 14.25 -2.69
C ASP A 553 42.36 13.80 -3.29
N ILE A 554 42.39 13.02 -4.38
CA ILE A 554 41.21 12.58 -5.12
C ILE A 554 40.60 11.33 -4.45
N ARG A 555 41.44 10.44 -3.91
CA ARG A 555 41.01 9.29 -3.13
C ARG A 555 40.38 9.70 -1.80
N ALA A 556 40.91 10.72 -1.13
CA ALA A 556 40.29 11.28 0.08
C ALA A 556 38.85 11.79 -0.14
N LEU A 557 38.54 12.27 -1.36
CA LEU A 557 37.19 12.66 -1.75
C LEU A 557 36.26 11.45 -1.95
N LEU A 558 36.76 10.37 -2.58
CA LEU A 558 36.03 9.12 -2.78
C LEU A 558 35.73 8.44 -1.44
N ASP A 559 36.75 8.34 -0.58
CA ASP A 559 36.64 7.72 0.74
C ASP A 559 35.61 8.45 1.60
N ARG A 560 35.60 9.79 1.56
CA ARG A 560 34.59 10.59 2.26
C ARG A 560 33.18 10.39 1.70
N ALA A 561 33.02 10.30 0.37
CA ALA A 561 31.72 10.06 -0.25
C ALA A 561 31.14 8.68 0.13
N VAL A 562 32.00 7.66 0.19
CA VAL A 562 31.64 6.29 0.60
C VAL A 562 31.32 6.24 2.10
N CYS A 563 32.14 6.86 2.96
CA CYS A 563 31.92 6.89 4.40
C CYS A 563 30.72 7.76 4.84
N GLU A 564 30.38 8.84 4.12
CA GLU A 564 29.20 9.67 4.46
C GLU A 564 27.87 8.98 4.11
N SER A 565 27.89 7.96 3.25
CA SER A 565 26.69 7.25 2.77
C SER A 565 26.17 6.18 3.73
N PHE A 566 26.96 5.76 4.74
CA PHE A 566 26.58 4.67 5.64
C PHE A 566 26.85 5.00 7.13
N PRO A 567 26.04 4.44 8.07
CA PRO A 567 26.11 4.77 9.49
C PRO A 567 27.25 4.09 10.27
N ALA A 568 27.96 3.12 9.68
CA ALA A 568 29.02 2.34 10.35
C ALA A 568 30.43 2.79 9.93
N SER A 569 31.39 2.68 10.85
CA SER A 569 32.80 3.03 10.60
C SER A 569 33.56 2.00 9.76
N VAL A 570 33.06 0.76 9.64
CA VAL A 570 33.66 -0.33 8.86
C VAL A 570 32.56 -1.21 8.24
N PHE A 571 32.65 -1.49 6.94
CA PHE A 571 31.71 -2.33 6.19
C PHE A 571 32.31 -2.85 4.88
N LEU A 572 31.65 -3.85 4.28
CA LEU A 572 32.00 -4.42 2.98
C LEU A 572 30.95 -4.00 1.94
N LEU A 573 31.41 -3.54 0.77
CA LEU A 573 30.56 -3.29 -0.40
C LEU A 573 30.75 -4.39 -1.44
N VAL A 574 29.65 -5.02 -1.85
CA VAL A 574 29.62 -6.15 -2.79
C VAL A 574 28.79 -5.74 -4.00
N ASN A 575 29.43 -5.40 -5.12
CA ASN A 575 28.75 -4.75 -6.25
C ASN A 575 27.83 -3.56 -5.86
N GLY A 576 28.24 -2.83 -4.81
CA GLY A 576 27.48 -1.73 -4.20
C GLY A 576 26.49 -2.14 -3.10
N ARG A 577 26.23 -3.44 -2.88
CA ARG A 577 25.42 -3.94 -1.75
C ARG A 577 26.20 -3.86 -0.44
N TYR A 578 25.55 -3.33 0.60
CA TYR A 578 26.15 -3.15 1.91
C TYR A 578 26.09 -4.43 2.77
N ILE A 579 27.22 -4.82 3.35
CA ILE A 579 27.34 -5.88 4.36
C ILE A 579 28.09 -5.31 5.58
N GLY A 580 27.50 -5.45 6.77
CA GLY A 580 28.07 -4.89 8.00
C GLY A 580 29.27 -5.68 8.50
N SER A 581 30.17 -5.02 9.24
CA SER A 581 31.35 -5.63 9.88
C SER A 581 31.00 -6.85 10.78
N ARG A 582 29.83 -6.80 11.44
CA ARG A 582 29.33 -7.89 12.31
C ARG A 582 28.82 -9.11 11.56
N ASP A 583 28.46 -8.94 10.29
CA ASP A 583 27.90 -9.99 9.45
C ASP A 583 29.00 -10.89 8.87
N VAL A 584 30.26 -10.45 8.90
CA VAL A 584 31.43 -11.24 8.53
C VAL A 584 31.99 -11.89 9.80
N LYS A 585 31.60 -13.14 10.05
CA LYS A 585 32.00 -13.90 11.25
C LYS A 585 33.27 -14.69 11.01
N ASP A 586 33.44 -15.34 9.86
CA ASP A 586 34.59 -16.21 9.53
C ASP A 586 35.08 -16.03 8.09
N ALA A 587 36.29 -16.54 7.79
CA ALA A 587 36.90 -16.49 6.47
C ALA A 587 36.04 -17.16 5.38
N SER A 588 35.35 -18.26 5.71
CA SER A 588 34.42 -18.95 4.80
C SER A 588 33.20 -18.10 4.40
N ASP A 589 32.88 -17.03 5.14
CA ASP A 589 31.74 -16.19 4.80
C ASP A 589 31.96 -15.40 3.50
N PHE A 590 33.22 -15.16 3.09
CA PHE A 590 33.51 -14.50 1.81
C PHE A 590 33.06 -15.34 0.61
N GLU A 591 33.22 -16.66 0.67
CA GLU A 591 32.72 -17.58 -0.35
C GLU A 591 31.19 -17.51 -0.46
N LEU A 592 30.49 -17.47 0.68
CA LEU A 592 29.03 -17.31 0.72
C LEU A 592 28.58 -15.98 0.12
N ILE A 593 29.30 -14.90 0.44
CA ILE A 593 28.99 -13.55 -0.06
C ILE A 593 29.17 -13.48 -1.58
N VAL A 594 30.23 -14.08 -2.12
CA VAL A 594 30.47 -14.13 -3.57
C VAL A 594 29.38 -14.94 -4.28
N TYR A 595 29.07 -16.15 -3.81
CA TYR A 595 27.98 -16.94 -4.39
C TYR A 595 26.61 -16.29 -4.25
N GLY A 596 26.37 -15.59 -3.13
CA GLY A 596 25.18 -14.78 -2.93
C GLY A 596 25.03 -13.70 -4.00
N GLU A 597 26.08 -12.92 -4.29
CA GLU A 597 25.98 -11.87 -5.30
C GLU A 597 25.89 -12.40 -6.74
N LEU A 598 26.59 -13.49 -7.04
CA LEU A 598 26.48 -14.21 -8.31
C LEU A 598 25.03 -14.61 -8.59
N ALA A 599 24.38 -15.23 -7.61
CA ALA A 599 23.01 -15.70 -7.71
C ALA A 599 21.95 -14.58 -7.76
N LEU A 600 22.29 -13.38 -7.26
CA LEU A 600 21.37 -12.24 -7.21
C LEU A 600 21.38 -11.38 -8.46
N THR A 601 22.56 -10.92 -8.90
CA THR A 601 22.66 -9.95 -10.02
C THR A 601 23.87 -10.13 -10.92
N ALA A 602 24.99 -10.65 -10.41
CA ALA A 602 26.26 -10.55 -11.12
C ALA A 602 26.38 -11.55 -12.29
N GLU A 603 25.83 -12.77 -12.15
CA GLU A 603 25.83 -13.74 -13.27
C GLU A 603 24.98 -13.26 -14.43
N ASP A 604 23.79 -12.73 -14.15
CA ASP A 604 22.88 -12.24 -15.19
C ASP A 604 23.47 -11.00 -15.89
N ALA A 605 24.07 -10.09 -15.12
CA ALA A 605 24.78 -8.94 -15.69
C ALA A 605 25.93 -9.39 -16.62
N ALA A 606 26.73 -10.37 -16.20
CA ALA A 606 27.84 -10.89 -16.99
C ALA A 606 27.37 -11.64 -18.24
N ALA A 607 26.34 -12.49 -18.11
CA ALA A 607 25.75 -13.24 -19.20
C ALA A 607 25.19 -12.29 -20.27
N THR A 608 24.40 -11.29 -19.86
CA THR A 608 23.83 -10.31 -20.79
C THR A 608 24.92 -9.47 -21.47
N LEU A 609 25.92 -8.97 -20.73
CA LEU A 609 27.02 -8.20 -21.32
C LEU A 609 27.82 -9.00 -22.36
N SER A 610 28.05 -10.30 -22.10
CA SER A 610 28.82 -11.16 -23.00
C SER A 610 28.17 -11.33 -24.37
N THR A 611 26.85 -11.16 -24.48
CA THR A 611 26.14 -11.18 -25.76
C THR A 611 26.28 -9.87 -26.55
N VAL A 612 26.75 -8.80 -25.90
CA VAL A 612 26.68 -7.42 -26.40
C VAL A 612 28.06 -6.83 -26.71
N SER A 613 29.06 -7.01 -25.85
CA SER A 613 30.43 -6.47 -26.05
C SER A 613 31.50 -7.25 -25.26
N GLU A 614 32.78 -6.94 -25.49
CA GLU A 614 33.86 -7.42 -24.62
C GLU A 614 33.65 -6.92 -23.17
N THR A 615 33.71 -7.83 -22.21
CA THR A 615 33.31 -7.59 -20.81
C THR A 615 34.49 -7.13 -19.96
N THR A 616 34.39 -5.96 -19.35
CA THR A 616 35.29 -5.53 -18.28
C THR A 616 34.64 -5.70 -16.90
N ALA A 617 35.43 -5.92 -15.85
CA ALA A 617 34.91 -6.07 -14.49
C ALA A 617 34.15 -4.81 -14.01
N ASP A 618 34.54 -3.61 -14.46
CA ASP A 618 33.84 -2.36 -14.12
C ASP A 618 32.48 -2.24 -14.80
N GLN A 619 32.35 -2.72 -16.04
CA GLN A 619 31.07 -2.78 -16.73
C GLN A 619 30.12 -3.79 -16.07
N ILE A 620 30.62 -4.95 -15.63
CA ILE A 620 29.82 -5.95 -14.91
C ILE A 620 29.37 -5.40 -13.54
N LEU A 621 30.30 -4.81 -12.77
CA LEU A 621 30.01 -4.15 -11.49
C LEU A 621 28.88 -3.13 -11.63
N LEU A 622 28.99 -2.24 -12.61
CA LEU A 622 28.02 -1.18 -12.80
C LEU A 622 26.68 -1.73 -13.28
N SER A 623 26.69 -2.71 -14.18
CA SER A 623 25.47 -3.34 -14.69
C SER A 623 24.72 -4.08 -13.58
N ALA A 624 25.42 -4.87 -12.75
CA ALA A 624 24.87 -5.53 -11.58
C ALA A 624 24.29 -4.52 -10.57
N ASN A 625 24.98 -3.39 -10.34
CA ASN A 625 24.47 -2.31 -9.49
C ASN A 625 23.20 -1.68 -10.06
N CYS A 626 23.16 -1.40 -11.37
CA CYS A 626 21.99 -0.87 -12.07
C CYS A 626 20.79 -1.81 -11.95
N ILE A 627 20.98 -3.14 -12.13
CA ILE A 627 19.91 -4.14 -11.93
C ILE A 627 19.33 -4.04 -10.52
N GLY A 628 20.19 -4.04 -9.50
CA GLY A 628 19.75 -3.96 -8.11
C GLY A 628 19.05 -2.64 -7.78
N VAL A 629 19.52 -1.51 -8.33
CA VAL A 629 18.89 -0.19 -8.14
C VAL A 629 17.53 -0.11 -8.85
N LEU A 630 17.43 -0.63 -10.07
CA LEU A 630 16.19 -0.63 -10.85
C LEU A 630 15.15 -1.56 -10.26
N ARG A 631 15.52 -2.76 -9.79
CA ARG A 631 14.60 -3.67 -9.09
C ARG A 631 13.97 -3.01 -7.86
N LYS A 632 14.75 -2.20 -7.13
CA LYS A 632 14.25 -1.45 -5.97
C LYS A 632 13.38 -0.25 -6.36
N ALA A 633 13.72 0.47 -7.43
CA ALA A 633 13.03 1.70 -7.84
C ALA A 633 11.78 1.44 -8.71
N CYS A 634 11.80 0.40 -9.55
CA CYS A 634 10.79 0.07 -10.54
C CYS A 634 9.94 -1.16 -10.15
N GLY A 635 10.25 -1.84 -9.04
CA GLY A 635 9.45 -2.96 -8.55
C GLY A 635 9.66 -4.26 -9.34
N SER A 636 8.57 -5.01 -9.52
CA SER A 636 8.59 -6.34 -10.15
C SER A 636 8.70 -6.26 -11.67
N PHE A 637 9.31 -7.28 -12.26
CA PHE A 637 9.29 -7.48 -13.70
C PHE A 637 7.87 -7.76 -14.19
N SER A 638 7.58 -7.34 -15.41
CA SER A 638 6.35 -7.70 -16.12
C SER A 638 6.28 -9.20 -16.32
N SER A 639 5.13 -9.82 -15.99
CA SER A 639 4.85 -11.22 -16.34
C SER A 639 4.49 -11.40 -17.81
N ALA A 640 4.18 -10.31 -18.53
CA ALA A 640 3.86 -10.35 -19.94
C ALA A 640 5.05 -9.85 -20.77
N SER A 641 5.59 -10.73 -21.62
CA SER A 641 6.42 -10.32 -22.75
C SER A 641 5.52 -9.84 -23.89
N VAL A 642 4.97 -8.63 -23.77
CA VAL A 642 4.12 -8.07 -24.83
C VAL A 642 5.01 -7.72 -26.02
N ASP A 643 5.04 -8.60 -27.02
CA ASP A 643 5.74 -8.35 -28.28
C ASP A 643 4.91 -7.38 -29.14
N VAL A 644 5.22 -6.09 -28.99
CA VAL A 644 4.58 -4.98 -29.72
C VAL A 644 4.93 -4.99 -31.22
N GLU A 645 5.89 -5.83 -31.65
CA GLU A 645 6.28 -5.99 -33.06
C GLU A 645 5.50 -7.10 -33.77
N ASN A 646 4.64 -7.84 -33.07
CA ASN A 646 3.81 -8.87 -33.68
C ASN A 646 2.85 -8.27 -34.73
N GLU A 647 2.91 -8.80 -35.97
CA GLU A 647 2.11 -8.33 -37.11
C GLU A 647 0.60 -8.35 -36.81
N ALA A 648 0.12 -9.30 -36.00
CA ALA A 648 -1.29 -9.46 -35.64
C ALA A 648 -1.85 -8.26 -34.84
N VAL A 649 -0.98 -7.45 -34.23
CA VAL A 649 -1.33 -6.43 -33.24
C VAL A 649 -0.90 -5.03 -33.68
N SER A 650 -0.05 -4.94 -34.69
CA SER A 650 0.48 -3.69 -35.26
C SER A 650 -0.60 -2.64 -35.56
N GLU A 651 -1.82 -3.05 -35.88
CA GLU A 651 -2.95 -2.15 -36.16
C GLU A 651 -3.53 -1.44 -34.92
N PHE A 652 -3.30 -1.97 -33.72
CA PHE A 652 -3.78 -1.42 -32.44
C PHE A 652 -2.69 -0.65 -31.68
N VAL A 653 -1.49 -0.56 -32.24
CA VAL A 653 -0.33 0.09 -31.61
C VAL A 653 -0.17 1.50 -32.13
N PHE A 654 -0.19 2.46 -31.21
CA PHE A 654 0.11 3.87 -31.45
C PHE A 654 1.50 4.17 -30.90
N ARG A 655 2.37 4.77 -31.71
CA ARG A 655 3.76 5.10 -31.32
C ARG A 655 4.01 6.59 -31.38
N ARG A 656 4.89 7.06 -30.51
CA ARG A 656 5.52 8.39 -30.61
C ARG A 656 7.02 8.17 -30.56
N GLU A 657 7.67 8.27 -31.72
CA GLU A 657 9.11 8.12 -31.89
C GLU A 657 9.75 9.51 -32.03
N GLU A 658 10.78 9.80 -31.22
CA GLU A 658 11.52 11.06 -31.35
C GLU A 658 12.89 10.94 -32.07
N THR A 659 13.40 9.74 -32.40
CA THR A 659 14.76 9.63 -33.01
C THR A 659 15.04 8.35 -33.81
N GLU A 660 15.96 8.42 -34.79
CA GLU A 660 16.54 7.28 -35.54
C GLU A 660 17.43 6.35 -34.68
N VAL A 661 17.73 6.72 -33.43
CA VAL A 661 18.61 5.96 -32.50
C VAL A 661 17.76 5.10 -31.57
N GLU A 662 18.20 3.86 -31.29
CA GLU A 662 17.52 2.98 -30.34
C GLU A 662 17.31 3.68 -28.96
N PRO A 663 16.08 3.73 -28.43
CA PRO A 663 15.76 4.50 -27.22
C PRO A 663 16.26 3.81 -25.94
N TRP A 664 16.87 4.56 -25.04
CA TRP A 664 17.32 4.03 -23.73
C TRP A 664 16.16 3.70 -22.77
N ILE A 665 15.05 4.42 -22.91
CA ILE A 665 13.83 4.24 -22.12
C ILE A 665 12.71 3.98 -23.11
N GLN A 666 12.08 2.82 -22.97
CA GLN A 666 10.90 2.42 -23.71
C GLN A 666 9.77 2.21 -22.72
N ALA A 667 8.65 2.90 -22.93
CA ALA A 667 7.45 2.71 -22.12
C ALA A 667 6.31 2.21 -23.01
N THR A 668 5.73 1.08 -22.63
CA THR A 668 4.60 0.46 -23.31
C THR A 668 3.44 0.40 -22.34
N ALA A 669 2.27 0.92 -22.71
CA ALA A 669 1.06 0.67 -21.94
C ALA A 669 0.04 -0.11 -22.77
N VAL A 670 -0.55 -1.11 -22.13
CA VAL A 670 -1.60 -1.98 -22.67
C VAL A 670 -2.87 -1.66 -21.89
N ALA A 671 -3.86 -1.07 -22.55
CA ALA A 671 -5.10 -0.70 -21.86
C ALA A 671 -6.31 -0.90 -22.78
N SER A 672 -7.43 -1.26 -22.15
CA SER A 672 -8.69 -1.29 -22.87
C SER A 672 -9.21 0.13 -23.06
N ILE A 673 -9.75 0.43 -24.23
CA ILE A 673 -10.55 1.66 -24.42
C ILE A 673 -11.84 1.62 -23.59
N ALA A 674 -12.32 0.43 -23.23
CA ALA A 674 -13.46 0.28 -22.34
C ALA A 674 -13.16 0.65 -20.89
N ASN A 675 -11.89 0.86 -20.53
CA ASN A 675 -11.53 1.27 -19.18
C ASN A 675 -11.61 2.80 -19.03
N PRO A 676 -12.37 3.34 -18.07
CA PRO A 676 -12.49 4.79 -17.84
C PRO A 676 -11.16 5.48 -17.46
N LEU A 677 -10.18 4.72 -16.96
CA LEU A 677 -8.86 5.21 -16.57
C LEU A 677 -7.85 5.27 -17.72
N CYS A 678 -8.18 4.70 -18.87
CA CYS A 678 -7.37 4.68 -20.10
C CYS A 678 -6.77 6.05 -20.50
N PRO A 679 -7.54 7.17 -20.55
CA PRO A 679 -6.97 8.49 -20.89
C PRO A 679 -5.88 8.95 -19.92
N LEU A 680 -6.04 8.67 -18.62
CA LEU A 680 -5.07 9.07 -17.60
C LEU A 680 -3.75 8.30 -17.74
N ARG A 681 -3.83 7.03 -18.14
CA ARG A 681 -2.66 6.19 -18.43
C ARG A 681 -1.92 6.67 -19.67
N LEU A 682 -2.66 6.95 -20.75
CA LEU A 682 -2.10 7.48 -21.99
C LEU A 682 -1.43 8.85 -21.77
N ARG A 683 -2.05 9.75 -20.99
CA ARG A 683 -1.45 11.04 -20.64
C ARG A 683 -0.12 10.87 -19.90
N THR A 684 0.00 9.86 -19.03
CA THR A 684 1.25 9.55 -18.31
C THR A 684 2.35 9.10 -19.26
N LEU A 685 2.04 8.25 -20.24
CA LEU A 685 2.99 7.89 -21.30
C LEU A 685 3.48 9.12 -22.06
N VAL A 686 2.55 9.98 -22.49
CA VAL A 686 2.88 11.21 -23.21
C VAL A 686 3.80 12.10 -22.36
N THR A 687 3.50 12.28 -21.08
CA THR A 687 4.36 13.02 -20.15
C THR A 687 5.76 12.39 -20.00
N MET A 688 5.88 11.06 -19.97
CA MET A 688 7.19 10.41 -19.94
C MET A 688 7.99 10.65 -21.22
N SER A 689 7.32 10.64 -22.38
CA SER A 689 7.96 10.98 -23.65
C SER A 689 8.50 12.41 -23.63
N GLU A 690 7.69 13.37 -23.16
CA GLU A 690 8.04 14.79 -23.06
C GLU A 690 9.16 15.09 -22.04
N MET A 691 9.18 14.41 -20.88
CA MET A 691 10.13 14.69 -19.79
C MET A 691 11.43 13.88 -19.87
N LEU A 692 11.37 12.64 -20.37
CA LEU A 692 12.49 11.69 -20.33
C LEU A 692 13.01 11.32 -21.73
N HIS A 693 12.43 11.86 -22.79
CA HIS A 693 12.70 11.46 -24.18
C HIS A 693 12.55 9.94 -24.36
N ALA A 694 11.56 9.36 -23.70
CA ALA A 694 11.24 7.95 -23.80
C ALA A 694 10.54 7.66 -25.13
N SER A 695 10.87 6.53 -25.75
CA SER A 695 10.05 5.98 -26.83
C SER A 695 8.81 5.35 -26.23
N VAL A 696 7.64 5.79 -26.68
CA VAL A 696 6.37 5.35 -26.09
C VAL A 696 5.53 4.62 -27.11
N SER A 697 4.97 3.49 -26.68
CA SER A 697 4.04 2.68 -27.43
C SER A 697 2.77 2.46 -26.62
N PHE A 698 1.61 2.64 -27.23
CA PHE A 698 0.33 2.40 -26.61
C PHE A 698 -0.45 1.37 -27.40
N LEU A 699 -0.74 0.24 -26.77
CA LEU A 699 -1.57 -0.81 -27.35
C LEU A 699 -3.01 -0.59 -26.87
N ALA A 700 -3.82 -0.06 -27.78
CA ALA A 700 -5.22 0.28 -27.51
C ALA A 700 -6.12 -0.88 -27.96
N TYR A 701 -6.41 -1.83 -27.07
CA TYR A 701 -7.26 -2.96 -27.46
C TYR A 701 -8.75 -2.63 -27.25
N PRO A 702 -9.62 -3.04 -28.19
CA PRO A 702 -11.05 -2.74 -28.14
C PRO A 702 -11.81 -3.74 -27.25
N GLY A 703 -11.96 -3.42 -25.96
CA GLY A 703 -12.80 -4.19 -25.03
C GLY A 703 -14.30 -4.00 -25.26
N ALA A 704 -15.12 -4.91 -24.71
CA ALA A 704 -16.57 -4.74 -24.70
C ALA A 704 -16.99 -3.67 -23.69
N ILE A 705 -17.92 -2.80 -24.08
CA ILE A 705 -18.54 -1.81 -23.19
C ILE A 705 -19.99 -2.24 -22.97
N TYR A 706 -20.37 -2.44 -21.71
CA TYR A 706 -21.74 -2.78 -21.33
C TYR A 706 -22.52 -1.52 -20.93
N GLU A 707 -23.85 -1.60 -20.95
CA GLU A 707 -24.73 -0.50 -20.51
C GLU A 707 -24.41 -0.05 -19.07
N GLY A 708 -24.01 -1.00 -18.21
CA GLY A 708 -23.59 -0.74 -16.84
C GLY A 708 -22.32 0.11 -16.73
N ASP A 709 -21.49 0.17 -17.76
CA ASP A 709 -20.19 0.85 -17.74
C ASP A 709 -20.27 2.28 -18.25
N VAL A 710 -21.32 2.66 -18.96
CA VAL A 710 -21.42 3.98 -19.62
C VAL A 710 -21.25 5.14 -18.63
N GLY A 711 -21.76 4.99 -17.40
CA GLY A 711 -21.65 6.03 -16.38
C GLY A 711 -20.29 6.10 -15.66
N THR A 712 -19.33 5.23 -15.99
CA THR A 712 -17.96 5.31 -15.46
C THR A 712 -17.05 6.14 -16.35
N PHE A 713 -17.43 6.40 -17.61
CA PHE A 713 -16.67 7.27 -18.49
C PHE A 713 -16.86 8.75 -18.13
N ALA A 714 -15.77 9.51 -18.18
CA ALA A 714 -15.69 10.91 -17.77
C ALA A 714 -14.83 11.73 -18.71
N PHE A 715 -15.06 13.05 -18.74
CA PHE A 715 -14.08 13.99 -19.27
C PHE A 715 -12.92 14.05 -18.29
N SER A 716 -11.74 13.62 -18.69
CA SER A 716 -10.62 13.44 -17.76
C SER A 716 -9.41 14.25 -18.20
N ARG A 717 -8.72 14.87 -17.24
CA ARG A 717 -7.46 15.61 -17.46
C ARG A 717 -6.47 15.29 -16.35
N ARG A 718 -5.25 14.88 -16.72
CA ARG A 718 -4.14 14.76 -15.77
C ARG A 718 -3.33 16.05 -15.77
N VAL A 719 -3.14 16.64 -14.59
CA VAL A 719 -2.39 17.88 -14.41
C VAL A 719 -0.96 17.53 -14.06
N VAL A 720 -0.06 17.59 -15.03
CA VAL A 720 1.38 17.43 -14.83
C VAL A 720 2.08 18.50 -15.66
N ALA A 721 2.85 19.37 -15.01
CA ALA A 721 3.59 20.41 -15.69
C ALA A 721 4.96 19.85 -16.12
N THR A 722 5.18 19.72 -17.43
CA THR A 722 6.47 19.26 -17.98
C THR A 722 7.54 20.34 -17.95
N GLU A 723 7.13 21.60 -18.06
CA GLU A 723 8.00 22.77 -17.98
C GLU A 723 7.41 23.85 -17.05
N PRO A 724 8.25 24.61 -16.32
CA PRO A 724 7.78 25.70 -15.50
C PRO A 724 7.21 26.84 -16.35
N SER A 725 6.00 27.28 -16.04
CA SER A 725 5.36 28.41 -16.71
C SER A 725 5.61 29.73 -15.95
N PHE A 726 5.82 30.83 -16.69
CA PHE A 726 6.05 32.16 -16.11
C PHE A 726 5.07 33.18 -16.70
N ASP A 727 4.59 34.11 -15.88
CA ASP A 727 3.79 35.24 -16.31
C ASP A 727 4.66 36.30 -17.04
N SER A 728 4.02 37.33 -17.59
CA SER A 728 4.72 38.41 -18.29
C SER A 728 5.67 39.23 -17.41
N ARG A 729 5.60 39.08 -16.08
CA ARG A 729 6.47 39.73 -15.09
C ARG A 729 7.64 38.81 -14.66
N GLY A 730 7.71 37.59 -15.17
CA GLY A 730 8.71 36.59 -14.79
C GLY A 730 8.40 35.91 -13.45
N ILE A 731 7.19 36.06 -12.91
CA ILE A 731 6.72 35.33 -11.73
C ILE A 731 6.22 33.97 -12.22
N ARG A 732 6.48 32.90 -11.46
CA ARG A 732 5.97 31.57 -11.79
C ARG A 732 4.44 31.63 -11.91
N SER A 733 3.92 31.28 -13.07
CA SER A 733 2.49 31.17 -13.33
C SER A 733 2.01 29.81 -12.84
N SER A 734 0.82 29.78 -12.25
CA SER A 734 0.15 28.55 -11.80
C SER A 734 -0.78 27.96 -12.87
N TRP A 735 -0.61 28.35 -14.13
CA TRP A 735 -1.57 28.02 -15.20
C TRP A 735 -1.41 26.57 -15.69
N ALA A 736 -0.18 26.07 -15.77
CA ALA A 736 0.10 24.69 -16.16
C ALA A 736 -0.39 23.69 -15.09
N GLU A 737 -0.56 24.16 -13.85
CA GLU A 737 -1.03 23.41 -12.69
C GLU A 737 -2.58 23.43 -12.55
N ARG A 738 -3.32 23.73 -13.62
CA ARG A 738 -4.81 23.74 -13.63
C ARG A 738 -5.37 22.72 -14.62
N ALA A 739 -6.45 22.04 -14.23
CA ALA A 739 -7.29 21.27 -15.15
C ALA A 739 -8.32 22.20 -15.78
N VAL A 740 -8.32 22.31 -17.12
CA VAL A 740 -9.27 23.15 -17.86
C VAL A 740 -10.04 22.28 -18.86
N PHE A 741 -11.37 22.36 -18.79
CA PHE A 741 -12.29 21.65 -19.67
C PHE A 741 -12.99 22.66 -20.57
N TYR A 742 -13.10 22.35 -21.86
CA TYR A 742 -13.77 23.18 -22.86
C TYR A 742 -14.99 22.45 -23.41
N ASP A 743 -16.00 23.21 -23.87
CA ASP A 743 -17.18 22.69 -24.59
C ASP A 743 -17.94 21.54 -23.92
N LEU A 744 -17.96 21.53 -22.58
CA LEU A 744 -18.73 20.56 -21.77
C LEU A 744 -20.24 20.63 -22.10
N PRO A 745 -20.96 19.49 -22.06
CA PRO A 745 -22.37 19.43 -22.42
C PRO A 745 -23.23 20.24 -21.44
N GLN A 746 -24.10 21.09 -21.98
CA GLN A 746 -24.90 22.04 -21.17
C GLN A 746 -26.23 21.47 -20.68
N ASP A 747 -26.73 20.42 -21.32
CA ASP A 747 -28.02 19.78 -21.06
C ASP A 747 -27.96 18.61 -20.08
N LYS A 748 -26.75 18.18 -19.69
CA LYS A 748 -26.51 17.07 -18.76
C LYS A 748 -26.01 17.60 -17.40
N ILE A 749 -26.26 16.83 -16.33
CA ILE A 749 -25.75 17.14 -14.99
C ILE A 749 -24.35 16.52 -14.86
N LEU A 750 -23.39 17.33 -14.42
CA LEU A 750 -22.00 16.95 -14.29
C LEU A 750 -21.58 16.87 -12.81
N THR A 751 -20.72 15.91 -12.48
CA THR A 751 -20.15 15.73 -11.15
C THR A 751 -18.63 15.69 -11.26
N VAL A 752 -17.92 16.48 -10.43
CA VAL A 752 -16.45 16.50 -10.42
C VAL A 752 -15.90 15.54 -9.38
N SER A 753 -14.94 14.73 -9.81
CA SER A 753 -14.09 13.93 -8.95
C SER A 753 -12.62 14.34 -9.15
N ILE A 754 -11.85 14.31 -8.07
CA ILE A 754 -10.43 14.58 -8.09
C ILE A 754 -9.72 13.32 -7.63
N GLY A 755 -8.84 12.79 -8.47
CA GLY A 755 -7.95 11.73 -8.07
C GLY A 755 -6.55 12.28 -7.84
N SER A 756 -6.03 12.07 -6.64
CA SER A 756 -4.69 12.47 -6.22
C SER A 756 -3.86 11.25 -5.84
N PRO A 757 -2.53 11.41 -5.63
CA PRO A 757 -1.75 10.41 -4.93
C PRO A 757 -2.42 10.01 -3.60
N ARG A 758 -2.25 8.75 -3.21
CA ARG A 758 -3.04 8.13 -2.12
C ARG A 758 -2.76 8.75 -0.75
N ASN A 759 -1.53 9.19 -0.56
CA ASN A 759 -1.08 9.88 0.65
C ASN A 759 -1.52 11.37 0.71
N TRP A 760 -2.31 11.87 -0.23
CA TRP A 760 -2.79 13.25 -0.23
C TRP A 760 -4.23 13.32 0.26
N LEU A 761 -4.48 14.10 1.31
CA LEU A 761 -5.83 14.42 1.76
C LEU A 761 -6.21 15.81 1.25
N LEU A 762 -7.06 15.85 0.22
CA LEU A 762 -7.51 17.08 -0.41
C LEU A 762 -8.78 17.64 0.23
N GLU A 763 -8.90 18.96 0.21
CA GLU A 763 -10.07 19.70 0.67
C GLU A 763 -10.52 20.73 -0.38
N SER A 764 -11.83 20.84 -0.61
CA SER A 764 -12.41 21.95 -1.38
C SER A 764 -12.31 23.25 -0.58
N GLN A 765 -11.57 24.23 -1.09
CA GLN A 765 -11.31 25.49 -0.41
C GLN A 765 -12.19 26.63 -0.92
N ALA A 766 -12.45 26.68 -2.23
CA ALA A 766 -13.33 27.68 -2.83
C ALA A 766 -14.06 27.07 -4.03
N ALA A 767 -15.38 27.24 -4.08
CA ALA A 767 -16.23 26.86 -5.21
C ALA A 767 -17.52 27.68 -5.11
N ALA A 768 -17.89 28.37 -6.19
CA ALA A 768 -19.12 29.16 -6.24
C ALA A 768 -20.36 28.32 -6.64
N VAL A 769 -20.14 27.19 -7.29
CA VAL A 769 -21.19 26.27 -7.78
C VAL A 769 -21.05 24.93 -7.04
N ASP A 770 -22.16 24.20 -6.92
CA ASP A 770 -22.15 22.84 -6.40
C ASP A 770 -21.37 21.91 -7.35
N MET A 771 -20.17 21.49 -6.92
CA MET A 771 -19.29 20.62 -7.69
C MET A 771 -19.85 19.20 -7.87
N ASP A 772 -20.88 18.83 -7.09
CA ASP A 772 -21.54 17.52 -7.21
C ASP A 772 -22.66 17.53 -8.25
N ASN A 773 -23.24 18.70 -8.51
CA ASN A 773 -24.44 18.89 -9.33
C ASN A 773 -24.30 20.11 -10.26
N ILE A 774 -23.33 20.07 -11.16
CA ILE A 774 -23.08 21.17 -12.09
C ILE A 774 -24.08 21.07 -13.25
N TYR A 775 -24.88 22.12 -13.43
CA TYR A 775 -25.79 22.24 -14.56
C TYR A 775 -25.54 23.54 -15.31
N LEU A 776 -24.75 23.47 -16.38
CA LEU A 776 -24.19 24.64 -17.06
C LEU A 776 -25.27 25.55 -17.67
N SER A 777 -26.37 24.99 -18.18
CA SER A 777 -27.47 25.78 -18.76
C SER A 777 -28.24 26.65 -17.77
N ARG A 778 -28.04 26.47 -16.46
CA ARG A 778 -28.63 27.33 -15.41
C ARG A 778 -27.68 28.36 -14.83
N ILE A 779 -26.41 28.31 -15.20
CA ILE A 779 -25.45 29.30 -14.75
C ILE A 779 -25.66 30.54 -15.62
N PRO A 780 -25.85 31.74 -15.04
CA PRO A 780 -25.99 32.98 -15.79
C PRO A 780 -24.84 33.19 -16.78
N ASP A 781 -25.12 33.83 -17.91
CA ASP A 781 -24.14 34.02 -19.00
C ASP A 781 -22.88 34.79 -18.56
N GLU A 782 -22.99 35.62 -17.52
CA GLU A 782 -21.88 36.36 -16.90
C GLU A 782 -20.86 35.42 -16.20
N HIS A 783 -21.26 34.18 -15.90
CA HIS A 783 -20.46 33.17 -15.21
C HIS A 783 -20.34 31.85 -16.01
N GLN A 784 -20.26 31.92 -17.35
CA GLN A 784 -20.02 30.71 -18.18
C GLN A 784 -18.72 29.96 -17.83
N HIS A 785 -17.84 30.54 -17.03
CA HIS A 785 -16.66 29.90 -16.48
C HIS A 785 -16.89 29.44 -15.04
N VAL A 786 -16.87 28.12 -14.80
CA VAL A 786 -16.90 27.53 -13.46
C VAL A 786 -15.47 27.41 -12.93
N HIS A 787 -15.22 27.94 -11.75
CA HIS A 787 -13.91 27.87 -11.08
C HIS A 787 -14.04 27.24 -9.69
N ALA A 788 -13.14 26.30 -9.39
CA ALA A 788 -13.03 25.67 -8.08
C ALA A 788 -11.56 25.49 -7.69
N GLU A 789 -11.25 25.77 -6.43
CA GLU A 789 -9.92 25.60 -5.83
C GLU A 789 -9.97 24.51 -4.76
N TYR A 790 -9.00 23.59 -4.86
CA TYR A 790 -8.75 22.54 -3.88
C TYR A 790 -7.37 22.73 -3.27
N ALA A 791 -7.24 22.44 -1.99
CA ALA A 791 -5.99 22.53 -1.24
C ALA A 791 -5.64 21.18 -0.62
N LEU A 792 -4.34 20.88 -0.56
CA LEU A 792 -3.80 19.76 0.21
C LEU A 792 -3.87 20.12 1.70
N ASP A 793 -4.79 19.49 2.44
CA ASP A 793 -5.01 19.74 3.87
C ASP A 793 -3.97 18.99 4.73
N SER A 794 -3.71 17.73 4.39
CA SER A 794 -2.69 16.93 5.08
C SER A 794 -2.09 15.84 4.18
N ILE A 795 -0.89 15.42 4.54
CA ILE A 795 -0.21 14.26 3.97
C ILE A 795 -0.44 13.08 4.92
N ILE A 796 -0.82 11.94 4.37
CA ILE A 796 -1.01 10.71 5.12
C ILE A 796 0.34 10.02 5.29
N VAL A 797 0.62 9.60 6.52
CA VAL A 797 1.75 8.71 6.85
C VAL A 797 1.15 7.43 7.39
N ASP A 798 1.15 6.38 6.59
CA ASP A 798 0.58 5.08 6.94
C ASP A 798 1.64 3.97 6.96
N GLY A 799 1.21 2.80 7.43
CA GLY A 799 2.06 1.62 7.54
C GLY A 799 1.34 0.44 8.19
N SER A 800 2.07 -0.67 8.31
CA SER A 800 1.64 -1.88 8.98
C SER A 800 2.37 -2.07 10.31
N CYS A 801 1.68 -2.60 11.31
CA CYS A 801 2.24 -2.90 12.61
C CYS A 801 2.05 -4.38 12.93
N ILE A 802 3.12 -5.05 13.36
CA ILE A 802 3.10 -6.47 13.75
C ILE A 802 3.84 -6.67 15.08
N ASP A 803 3.40 -7.64 15.87
CA ASP A 803 4.13 -8.15 17.04
C ASP A 803 5.11 -9.26 16.61
N ARG A 804 6.01 -9.71 17.50
CA ARG A 804 6.93 -10.83 17.25
C ARG A 804 6.23 -12.12 16.82
N ARG A 805 5.00 -12.33 17.28
CA ARG A 805 4.14 -13.46 16.87
C ARG A 805 3.62 -13.33 15.42
N GLN A 806 4.09 -12.35 14.63
CA GLN A 806 3.60 -12.01 13.28
C GLN A 806 2.10 -11.69 13.24
N GLN A 807 1.53 -11.29 14.37
CA GLN A 807 0.13 -10.91 14.50
C GLN A 807 0.00 -9.39 14.61
N PRO A 808 -1.04 -8.79 14.02
CA PRO A 808 -1.30 -7.37 14.16
C PRO A 808 -1.75 -7.05 15.59
N PRO A 809 -1.07 -6.15 16.33
CA PRO A 809 -1.43 -5.77 17.69
C PRO A 809 -2.61 -4.77 17.67
N ALA A 810 -3.78 -5.26 17.24
CA ALA A 810 -4.97 -4.47 17.00
C ALA A 810 -5.45 -3.73 18.26
N GLY A 811 -5.82 -2.46 18.11
CA GLY A 811 -6.20 -1.55 19.20
C GLY A 811 -5.01 -0.83 19.84
N THR A 812 -3.77 -1.08 19.38
CA THR A 812 -2.60 -0.30 19.82
C THR A 812 -2.76 1.15 19.41
N LYS A 813 -2.67 2.06 20.40
CA LYS A 813 -2.67 3.50 20.15
C LYS A 813 -1.26 4.00 19.86
N LEU A 814 -1.09 4.63 18.72
CA LEU A 814 0.15 5.28 18.31
C LEU A 814 -0.01 6.80 18.36
N GLU A 815 1.05 7.50 18.79
CA GLU A 815 1.10 8.96 18.85
C GLU A 815 2.27 9.47 18.00
N LEU A 816 2.01 10.51 17.21
CA LEU A 816 2.99 11.20 16.39
C LEU A 816 3.07 12.67 16.81
N ARG A 817 4.23 13.10 17.29
CA ARG A 817 4.48 14.45 17.82
C ARG A 817 5.47 15.24 16.99
N HIS A 818 5.09 16.43 16.56
CA HIS A 818 6.00 17.32 15.83
C HIS A 818 7.07 17.88 16.77
N THR A 819 8.34 17.75 16.40
CA THR A 819 9.49 18.12 17.26
C THR A 819 9.57 19.62 17.59
N ALA A 820 9.30 20.51 16.63
CA ALA A 820 9.34 21.98 16.85
C ALA A 820 7.99 22.60 17.30
N LYS A 821 6.88 22.32 16.60
CA LYS A 821 5.55 22.91 16.86
C LYS A 821 4.78 22.26 18.01
N GLY A 822 5.16 21.07 18.45
CA GLY A 822 4.48 20.34 19.53
C GLY A 822 3.09 19.78 19.17
N SER A 823 2.64 19.90 17.93
CA SER A 823 1.37 19.30 17.47
C SER A 823 1.41 17.78 17.60
N VAL A 824 0.32 17.20 18.10
CA VAL A 824 0.17 15.77 18.35
C VAL A 824 -0.96 15.23 17.48
N VAL A 825 -0.73 14.09 16.85
CA VAL A 825 -1.72 13.34 16.08
C VAL A 825 -1.69 11.90 16.56
N ASP A 826 -2.85 11.30 16.79
CA ASP A 826 -2.99 9.92 17.24
C ASP A 826 -3.77 9.05 16.24
N THR A 827 -3.55 7.75 16.31
CA THR A 827 -4.24 6.75 15.49
C THR A 827 -4.26 5.38 16.18
N LEU A 828 -5.04 4.45 15.64
CA LEU A 828 -5.15 3.08 16.11
C LEU A 828 -4.64 2.10 15.05
N VAL A 829 -4.01 1.03 15.52
CA VAL A 829 -3.66 -0.13 14.69
C VAL A 829 -4.89 -1.00 14.48
N MET A 830 -5.28 -1.22 13.22
CA MET A 830 -6.34 -2.14 12.81
C MET A 830 -5.92 -3.61 12.92
N GLU A 831 -6.88 -4.54 13.00
CA GLU A 831 -6.58 -5.97 12.88
C GLU A 831 -6.30 -6.34 11.42
N ASN A 832 -6.97 -5.69 10.46
CA ASN A 832 -6.67 -5.86 9.05
C ASN A 832 -5.24 -5.37 8.72
N LEU A 833 -4.33 -6.31 8.40
CA LEU A 833 -2.93 -6.05 8.01
C LEU A 833 -2.09 -5.23 9.01
N GLY A 834 -2.58 -5.06 10.25
CA GLY A 834 -1.94 -4.17 11.21
C GLY A 834 -1.93 -2.71 10.77
N TYR A 835 -2.85 -2.30 9.90
CA TYR A 835 -2.83 -1.00 9.25
C TYR A 835 -3.03 0.16 10.24
N TYR A 836 -2.26 1.23 10.07
CA TYR A 836 -2.43 2.51 10.76
C TYR A 836 -2.15 3.67 9.82
N GLN A 837 -2.77 4.83 10.04
CA GLN A 837 -2.48 6.06 9.29
C GLN A 837 -2.50 7.30 10.18
N PHE A 838 -1.61 8.26 9.92
CA PHE A 838 -1.56 9.57 10.55
C PHE A 838 -1.83 10.67 9.52
N LYS A 839 -2.51 11.73 9.95
CA LYS A 839 -2.72 12.94 9.14
C LYS A 839 -1.71 14.01 9.54
N VAL A 840 -0.69 14.17 8.72
CA VAL A 840 0.39 15.13 8.94
C VAL A 840 0.07 16.42 8.20
N SER A 841 -0.23 17.49 8.94
CA SER A 841 -0.61 18.78 8.33
C SER A 841 0.55 19.52 7.65
N HIS A 842 1.80 19.19 7.99
CA HIS A 842 2.98 19.87 7.43
C HIS A 842 4.19 18.90 7.34
N PRO A 843 5.00 19.01 6.26
CA PRO A 843 6.30 18.35 6.19
C PRO A 843 7.20 18.73 7.38
N GLY A 844 8.01 17.80 7.86
CA GLY A 844 8.89 18.04 8.99
C GLY A 844 9.37 16.80 9.73
N LEU A 845 9.97 17.04 10.89
CA LEU A 845 10.47 16.01 11.81
C LEU A 845 9.41 15.67 12.86
N TRP A 846 9.02 14.41 12.87
CA TRP A 846 8.00 13.88 13.76
C TRP A 846 8.58 12.77 14.65
N ARG A 847 8.04 12.63 15.86
CA ARG A 847 8.44 11.60 16.83
C ARG A 847 7.27 10.67 17.07
N LEU A 848 7.42 9.40 16.70
CA LEU A 848 6.45 8.34 16.91
C LEU A 848 6.72 7.63 18.24
N SER A 849 5.66 7.43 19.03
CA SER A 849 5.70 6.72 20.32
C SER A 849 4.42 5.93 20.57
N LEU A 850 4.51 4.91 21.43
CA LEU A 850 3.35 4.17 21.93
C LEU A 850 2.59 5.02 22.95
N ALA A 851 1.25 4.99 22.90
CA ALA A 851 0.39 5.72 23.84
C ALA A 851 -0.64 4.79 24.50
N GLY A 852 -1.22 5.24 25.62
CA GLY A 852 -2.22 4.50 26.38
C GLY A 852 -1.71 3.18 26.97
N LYS A 853 -2.60 2.19 27.11
CA LYS A 853 -2.28 0.87 27.68
C LYS A 853 -1.22 0.11 26.88
N ALA A 854 -1.13 0.36 25.57
CA ALA A 854 -0.11 -0.25 24.71
C ALA A 854 1.32 0.08 25.15
N ALA A 855 1.58 1.28 25.68
CA ALA A 855 2.91 1.66 26.19
C ALA A 855 3.34 0.83 27.42
N SER A 856 2.38 0.26 28.17
CA SER A 856 2.64 -0.62 29.30
C SER A 856 2.89 -2.08 28.89
N ILE A 857 2.34 -2.51 27.75
CA ILE A 857 2.39 -3.90 27.26
C ILE A 857 3.56 -4.09 26.28
N PHE A 858 3.78 -3.13 25.37
CA PHE A 858 4.74 -3.25 24.28
C PHE A 858 5.92 -2.29 24.42
N GLU A 859 7.00 -2.65 23.72
CA GLU A 859 8.14 -1.79 23.41
C GLU A 859 8.39 -1.79 21.89
N LEU A 860 8.99 -0.71 21.39
CA LEU A 860 9.38 -0.58 19.98
C LEU A 860 10.59 -1.49 19.72
N ASP A 861 10.50 -2.43 18.78
CA ASP A 861 11.59 -3.37 18.48
C ASP A 861 12.37 -2.95 17.24
N GLN A 862 11.65 -2.82 16.12
CA GLN A 862 12.23 -2.51 14.82
C GLN A 862 11.26 -1.68 13.99
N TYR A 863 11.80 -0.77 13.21
CA TYR A 863 11.05 -0.05 12.18
C TYR A 863 11.75 -0.26 10.86
N SER A 864 11.01 -0.62 9.82
CA SER A 864 11.52 -0.64 8.46
C SER A 864 10.76 0.35 7.62
N ASP A 865 11.50 1.15 6.85
CA ASP A 865 10.97 1.98 5.77
C ASP A 865 11.61 1.55 4.44
N GLY A 866 11.19 2.16 3.32
CA GLY A 866 11.82 1.94 2.01
C GLY A 866 13.33 2.27 1.96
N ARG A 867 13.90 2.91 2.99
CA ARG A 867 15.34 3.25 3.09
C ARG A 867 16.12 2.17 3.84
N GLY A 868 15.47 1.39 4.72
CA GLY A 868 16.04 0.19 5.33
C GLY A 868 15.48 -0.12 6.72
N ASN A 869 16.13 -1.05 7.40
CA ASN A 869 15.73 -1.51 8.73
C ASN A 869 16.47 -0.72 9.83
N VAL A 870 15.71 -0.10 10.73
CA VAL A 870 16.21 0.59 11.92
C VAL A 870 15.85 -0.21 13.16
N SER A 871 16.86 -0.67 13.91
CA SER A 871 16.62 -1.26 15.22
C SER A 871 16.28 -0.17 16.25
N LEU A 872 15.19 -0.41 16.98
CA LEU A 872 14.66 0.47 18.02
C LEU A 872 14.79 -0.12 19.43
N LYS A 873 15.45 -1.29 19.58
CA LYS A 873 15.70 -1.91 20.89
C LYS A 873 16.30 -0.91 21.88
N GLY A 874 15.61 -0.69 22.98
CA GLY A 874 16.00 0.24 24.04
C GLY A 874 15.73 1.72 23.77
N LYS A 875 14.96 2.07 22.72
CA LYS A 875 14.51 3.44 22.44
C LYS A 875 13.00 3.59 22.69
N ASP A 876 12.63 4.66 23.38
CA ASP A 876 11.21 4.95 23.68
C ASP A 876 10.46 5.57 22.49
N SER A 877 11.17 6.08 21.49
CA SER A 877 10.56 6.76 20.34
C SER A 877 11.38 6.66 19.06
N LEU A 878 10.69 6.74 17.93
CA LEU A 878 11.25 6.78 16.58
C LEU A 878 11.11 8.18 15.99
N VAL A 879 12.14 8.67 15.29
CA VAL A 879 12.06 9.95 14.56
C VAL A 879 11.76 9.67 13.08
N LEU A 880 10.63 10.16 12.60
CA LEU A 880 10.18 10.07 11.22
C LEU A 880 10.41 11.39 10.48
N TYR A 881 10.80 11.28 9.21
CA TYR A 881 11.02 12.42 8.31
C TYR A 881 9.92 12.43 7.26
N VAL A 882 9.08 13.46 7.29
CA VAL A 882 8.10 13.72 6.23
C VAL A 882 8.67 14.82 5.37
N ASP A 883 9.47 14.43 4.38
CA ASP A 883 10.22 15.33 3.48
C ASP A 883 9.76 15.27 2.02
N SER A 884 8.78 14.42 1.72
CA SER A 884 8.30 14.17 0.36
C SER A 884 6.78 14.19 0.29
N LEU A 885 6.27 14.57 -0.90
CA LEU A 885 4.87 14.38 -1.27
C LEU A 885 4.60 12.95 -1.77
N LYS A 886 5.64 12.12 -1.85
CA LYS A 886 5.56 10.70 -2.22
C LYS A 886 4.92 9.88 -1.13
N ASP A 887 4.22 8.85 -1.55
CA ASP A 887 3.85 7.78 -0.64
C ASP A 887 5.11 7.03 -0.21
N VAL A 888 5.20 6.68 1.09
CA VAL A 888 6.30 5.86 1.61
C VAL A 888 5.72 4.49 1.85
N GLU A 889 5.58 3.73 0.77
CA GLU A 889 5.09 2.37 0.83
C GLU A 889 6.01 1.50 1.69
N GLY A 890 5.43 0.59 2.48
CA GLY A 890 6.17 -0.44 3.21
C GLY A 890 6.71 -0.01 4.59
N ASN A 891 6.18 1.06 5.19
CA ASN A 891 6.46 1.34 6.60
C ASN A 891 5.94 0.19 7.46
N MET A 892 6.84 -0.58 8.07
CA MET A 892 6.50 -1.67 8.97
C MET A 892 7.08 -1.41 10.35
N LEU A 893 6.19 -1.32 11.34
CA LEU A 893 6.52 -1.20 12.73
C LEU A 893 6.43 -2.57 13.41
N ARG A 894 7.52 -3.03 14.00
CA ARG A 894 7.55 -4.24 14.82
C ARG A 894 7.56 -3.86 16.30
N LEU A 895 6.60 -4.41 17.02
CA LEU A 895 6.50 -4.31 18.47
C LEU A 895 6.96 -5.61 19.10
N SER A 896 7.40 -5.51 20.36
CA SER A 896 7.65 -6.69 21.19
C SER A 896 6.98 -6.51 22.55
N ARG A 897 6.44 -7.59 23.11
CA ARG A 897 5.83 -7.56 24.43
C ARG A 897 6.88 -7.48 25.52
N LYS A 898 6.59 -6.69 26.56
CA LYS A 898 7.40 -6.63 27.78
C LYS A 898 7.25 -7.94 28.57
N LYS A 899 8.32 -8.34 29.26
CA LYS A 899 8.37 -9.58 30.05
C LYS A 899 7.20 -9.66 31.04
N GLY A 900 6.45 -10.75 31.01
CA GLY A 900 5.30 -11.00 31.90
C GLY A 900 3.96 -10.41 31.43
N MET A 901 3.90 -9.73 30.28
CA MET A 901 2.69 -9.14 29.70
C MET A 901 2.20 -9.90 28.45
N GLU A 902 2.53 -11.20 28.36
CA GLU A 902 2.28 -12.03 27.17
C GLU A 902 0.79 -12.34 26.96
N GLU A 903 0.05 -12.59 28.03
CA GLU A 903 -1.38 -12.95 28.01
C GLU A 903 -2.31 -11.72 28.17
N VAL A 904 -1.77 -10.52 28.32
CA VAL A 904 -2.57 -9.31 28.59
C VAL A 904 -3.18 -8.77 27.29
N SER A 905 -4.51 -8.62 27.27
CA SER A 905 -5.23 -7.98 26.17
C SER A 905 -5.10 -6.45 26.21
N ILE A 906 -4.94 -5.86 25.02
CA ILE A 906 -4.84 -4.41 24.82
C ILE A 906 -6.19 -3.75 25.10
N VAL A 907 -7.27 -4.41 24.67
CA VAL A 907 -8.64 -3.97 24.82
C VAL A 907 -9.12 -4.31 26.23
N GLU A 908 -9.65 -3.31 26.94
CA GLU A 908 -10.32 -3.49 28.24
C GLU A 908 -11.76 -3.97 28.02
N PRO A 909 -12.24 -4.95 28.81
CA PRO A 909 -13.65 -5.32 28.80
C PRO A 909 -14.50 -4.13 29.25
N ALA A 910 -15.63 -3.89 28.56
CA ALA A 910 -16.49 -2.72 28.78
C ALA A 910 -16.97 -2.54 30.24
N ASP A 911 -16.99 -3.62 31.03
CA ASP A 911 -17.40 -3.61 32.44
C ASP A 911 -16.37 -2.99 33.39
N GLU A 912 -15.07 -3.04 33.08
CA GLU A 912 -14.01 -2.47 33.93
C GLU A 912 -13.82 -0.96 33.71
N GLN A 913 -14.15 -0.45 32.52
CA GLN A 913 -14.10 0.99 32.20
C GLN A 913 -15.10 1.83 32.99
N LYS A 914 -16.18 1.23 33.48
CA LYS A 914 -17.14 1.90 34.38
C LYS A 914 -16.56 2.17 35.77
N ALA A 915 -15.62 1.35 36.24
CA ALA A 915 -15.02 1.49 37.57
C ALA A 915 -13.82 2.45 37.60
N VAL A 916 -12.99 2.47 36.54
CA VAL A 916 -11.77 3.30 36.47
C VAL A 916 -12.06 4.78 36.21
N GLY A 917 -13.22 5.09 35.58
CA GLY A 917 -13.66 6.46 35.30
C GLY A 917 -13.98 7.29 36.54
N GLU A 918 -14.35 6.67 37.66
CA GLU A 918 -14.63 7.38 38.92
C GLU A 918 -13.36 7.74 39.71
N GLU A 919 -12.29 6.93 39.63
CA GLU A 919 -11.08 7.14 40.44
C GLU A 919 -10.04 8.06 39.76
N THR A 920 -9.89 8.01 38.43
CA THR A 920 -8.79 8.68 37.71
C THR A 920 -9.05 10.18 37.44
N CYS A 921 -10.32 10.60 37.39
CA CYS A 921 -10.71 11.99 37.15
C CYS A 921 -10.45 12.93 38.35
N SER A 922 -10.07 12.39 39.51
CA SER A 922 -9.82 13.17 40.74
C SER A 922 -8.38 13.67 40.89
N ALA A 923 -7.42 13.11 40.13
CA ALA A 923 -5.99 13.33 40.35
C ALA A 923 -5.30 14.31 39.37
N THR A 924 -5.89 14.57 38.19
CA THR A 924 -5.35 15.49 37.19
C THR A 924 -6.41 16.53 36.84
N GLY A 925 -6.19 17.78 37.25
CA GLY A 925 -7.10 18.92 37.00
C GLY A 925 -7.14 19.39 35.54
N ASP A 926 -7.32 18.45 34.61
CA ASP A 926 -7.60 18.73 33.21
C ASP A 926 -9.12 18.88 33.04
N SER A 927 -9.60 20.09 32.73
CA SER A 927 -11.03 20.41 32.69
C SER A 927 -11.76 19.88 31.44
N SER A 928 -11.13 19.01 30.65
CA SER A 928 -11.64 18.48 29.38
C SER A 928 -12.23 17.07 29.47
N CYS A 929 -11.93 16.30 30.53
CA CYS A 929 -12.35 14.89 30.63
C CYS A 929 -13.80 14.68 31.11
N GLY A 930 -14.44 15.68 31.72
CA GLY A 930 -15.84 15.60 32.17
C GLY A 930 -16.88 16.27 31.25
N ALA A 931 -16.45 17.03 30.23
CA ALA A 931 -17.35 17.88 29.46
C ALA A 931 -18.01 17.18 28.26
N ASP A 932 -17.42 16.09 27.74
CA ASP A 932 -17.94 15.37 26.57
C ASP A 932 -18.90 14.22 26.94
N GLU A 933 -18.81 13.65 28.15
CA GLU A 933 -19.73 12.57 28.60
C GLU A 933 -21.17 13.04 28.82
N ASP A 934 -21.39 14.32 29.13
CA ASP A 934 -22.73 14.88 29.35
C ASP A 934 -23.34 15.51 28.10
N SER A 935 -22.72 15.31 26.92
CA SER A 935 -23.21 15.81 25.64
C SER A 935 -23.69 14.69 24.72
N ILE A 936 -24.73 14.96 23.93
CA ILE A 936 -25.25 14.04 22.91
C ILE A 936 -24.41 14.20 21.65
N ASN A 937 -23.85 13.10 21.16
CA ASN A 937 -22.98 13.10 19.97
C ASN A 937 -23.75 12.60 18.75
N VAL A 938 -23.87 13.46 17.74
CA VAL A 938 -24.59 13.16 16.49
C VAL A 938 -23.62 13.19 15.31
N PHE A 939 -23.57 12.13 14.53
CA PHE A 939 -22.80 12.03 13.29
C PHE A 939 -23.74 12.13 12.08
N SER A 940 -23.37 12.93 11.08
CA SER A 940 -24.15 13.08 9.86
C SER A 940 -23.26 13.36 8.65
N VAL A 941 -23.76 13.05 7.46
CA VAL A 941 -23.08 13.30 6.19
C VAL A 941 -24.03 14.01 5.22
N ALA A 942 -23.49 14.91 4.40
CA ALA A 942 -24.18 15.58 3.32
C ALA A 942 -23.24 15.70 2.11
N SER A 943 -23.79 15.63 0.90
CA SER A 943 -23.09 15.86 -0.38
C SER A 943 -24.01 16.67 -1.28
N GLY A 944 -23.53 17.82 -1.75
CA GLY A 944 -24.30 18.78 -2.53
C GLY A 944 -25.17 19.75 -1.70
N HIS A 945 -25.49 20.90 -2.30
CA HIS A 945 -26.14 22.02 -1.60
C HIS A 945 -27.53 21.70 -1.06
N LEU A 946 -28.29 20.83 -1.73
CA LEU A 946 -29.62 20.41 -1.27
C LEU A 946 -29.55 19.63 0.05
N TYR A 947 -28.64 18.66 0.15
CA TYR A 947 -28.45 17.88 1.37
C TYR A 947 -27.82 18.72 2.48
N GLU A 948 -27.00 19.72 2.15
CA GLU A 948 -26.54 20.69 3.14
C GLU A 948 -27.67 21.55 3.69
N ARG A 949 -28.66 21.94 2.87
CA ARG A 949 -29.87 22.62 3.34
C ARG A 949 -30.68 21.73 4.28
N PHE A 950 -30.91 20.47 3.90
CA PHE A 950 -31.56 19.51 4.78
C PHE A 950 -30.78 19.30 6.09
N LEU A 951 -29.44 19.23 6.02
CA LEU A 951 -28.58 19.11 7.19
C LEU A 951 -28.75 20.27 8.16
N LYS A 952 -28.91 21.52 7.68
CA LYS A 952 -29.22 22.67 8.57
C LYS A 952 -30.54 22.46 9.31
N ILE A 953 -31.56 21.99 8.60
CA ILE A 953 -32.89 21.72 9.17
C ILE A 953 -32.81 20.59 10.20
N MET A 954 -32.06 19.51 9.91
CA MET A 954 -31.81 18.42 10.85
C MET A 954 -31.14 18.95 12.12
N ILE A 955 -30.07 19.73 11.99
CA ILE A 955 -29.37 20.37 13.13
C ILE A 955 -30.33 21.25 13.95
N LEU A 956 -31.17 22.06 13.29
CA LEU A 956 -32.17 22.89 13.99
C LEU A 956 -33.22 22.05 14.73
N SER A 957 -33.72 20.99 14.09
CA SER A 957 -34.72 20.11 14.70
C SER A 957 -34.17 19.40 15.94
N VAL A 958 -32.91 18.95 15.90
CA VAL A 958 -32.22 18.33 17.03
C VAL A 958 -31.97 19.34 18.15
N THR A 959 -31.39 20.49 17.83
CA THR A 959 -31.01 21.49 18.85
C THR A 959 -32.21 22.09 19.57
N LYS A 960 -33.37 22.22 18.90
CA LYS A 960 -34.61 22.68 19.54
C LYS A 960 -35.24 21.67 20.49
N ASN A 961 -35.09 20.38 20.20
CA ASN A 961 -35.73 19.30 20.96
C ASN A 961 -34.79 18.63 21.98
N ALA A 962 -33.49 18.92 21.95
CA ALA A 962 -32.51 18.33 22.84
C ALA A 962 -32.60 18.87 24.27
N SER A 963 -32.64 17.97 25.26
CA SER A 963 -32.54 18.35 26.68
C SER A 963 -31.11 18.53 27.18
N LYS A 964 -30.12 17.98 26.45
CA LYS A 964 -28.69 18.07 26.75
C LYS A 964 -27.92 18.81 25.64
N PRO A 965 -26.75 19.38 25.93
CA PRO A 965 -25.87 19.96 24.91
C PRO A 965 -25.55 18.93 23.81
N VAL A 966 -25.57 19.36 22.55
CA VAL A 966 -25.32 18.48 21.40
C VAL A 966 -23.99 18.84 20.74
N LYS A 967 -23.22 17.81 20.37
CA LYS A 967 -22.01 17.91 19.55
C LYS A 967 -22.24 17.19 18.22
N PHE A 968 -22.08 17.91 17.10
CA PHE A 968 -22.19 17.37 15.75
C PHE A 968 -20.82 16.99 15.18
N TRP A 969 -20.72 15.77 14.68
CA TRP A 969 -19.56 15.28 13.95
C TRP A 969 -19.94 15.22 12.47
N LEU A 970 -19.23 15.95 11.62
CA LEU A 970 -19.56 16.06 10.19
C LEU A 970 -18.38 15.61 9.33
N LEU A 971 -18.67 14.90 8.25
CA LEU A 971 -17.64 14.42 7.33
C LEU A 971 -17.09 15.56 6.45
N LYS A 972 -15.84 15.96 6.69
CA LYS A 972 -15.22 17.17 6.15
C LYS A 972 -15.17 17.24 4.61
N ASN A 973 -14.80 16.12 3.96
CA ASN A 973 -14.41 16.11 2.53
C ASN A 973 -15.56 16.36 1.55
N TYR A 974 -16.81 16.14 1.98
CA TYR A 974 -18.00 16.20 1.13
C TYR A 974 -18.79 17.51 1.31
N LEU A 975 -18.40 18.34 2.27
CA LEU A 975 -19.04 19.62 2.53
C LEU A 975 -18.47 20.72 1.63
N SER A 976 -19.36 21.56 1.13
CA SER A 976 -19.05 22.75 0.34
C SER A 976 -18.26 23.77 1.16
N PRO A 977 -17.39 24.56 0.50
CA PRO A 977 -16.68 25.66 1.16
C PRO A 977 -17.62 26.66 1.84
N GLY A 978 -18.75 26.97 1.19
CA GLY A 978 -19.78 27.87 1.71
C GLY A 978 -20.33 27.36 3.05
N PHE A 979 -20.75 26.10 3.11
CA PHE A 979 -21.26 25.49 4.33
C PHE A 979 -20.22 25.47 5.46
N LYS A 980 -18.97 25.12 5.16
CA LYS A 980 -17.86 25.13 6.13
C LYS A 980 -17.57 26.50 6.72
N SER A 981 -17.63 27.56 5.89
CA SER A 981 -17.45 28.94 6.35
C SER A 981 -18.59 29.43 7.25
N MET A 982 -19.81 28.93 7.01
CA MET A 982 -21.04 29.32 7.72
C MET A 982 -21.21 28.57 9.06
N LEU A 983 -20.79 27.29 9.13
CA LEU A 983 -20.88 26.41 10.30
C LEU A 983 -20.50 27.06 11.65
N PRO A 984 -19.35 27.76 11.80
CA PRO A 984 -18.96 28.39 13.07
C PRO A 984 -19.99 29.41 13.58
N LEU A 985 -20.56 30.20 12.66
CA LEU A 985 -21.54 31.23 12.98
C LEU A 985 -22.90 30.61 13.32
N PHE A 986 -23.28 29.56 12.60
CA PHE A 986 -24.49 28.78 12.86
C PHE A 986 -24.45 28.11 14.23
N ALA A 987 -23.29 27.51 14.58
CA ALA A 987 -23.03 26.90 15.87
C ALA A 987 -23.10 27.91 17.03
N ALA A 988 -22.51 29.09 16.85
CA ALA A 988 -22.56 30.16 17.86
C ALA A 988 -23.98 30.69 18.09
N GLU A 989 -24.80 30.78 17.04
CA GLU A 989 -26.17 31.28 17.17
C GLU A 989 -27.12 30.26 17.83
N ARG A 990 -26.92 28.96 17.60
CA ARG A 990 -27.77 27.89 18.14
C ARG A 990 -27.22 27.21 19.39
N GLY A 991 -25.98 27.49 19.77
CA GLY A 991 -25.37 26.98 21.00
C GLY A 991 -25.03 25.49 20.96
N PHE A 992 -24.62 24.95 19.80
CA PHE A 992 -24.14 23.58 19.67
C PHE A 992 -22.62 23.55 19.39
N LYS A 993 -21.97 22.42 19.69
CA LYS A 993 -20.56 22.19 19.33
C LYS A 993 -20.49 21.38 18.04
N TYR A 994 -19.44 21.54 17.26
CA TYR A 994 -19.20 20.69 16.10
C TYR A 994 -17.73 20.37 15.90
N GLU A 995 -17.46 19.29 15.18
CA GLU A 995 -16.13 18.87 14.80
C GLU A 995 -16.17 18.23 13.40
N LEU A 996 -15.20 18.58 12.56
CA LEU A 996 -15.08 18.05 11.21
C LEU A 996 -14.11 16.87 11.21
N VAL A 997 -14.64 15.68 10.92
CA VAL A 997 -13.87 14.43 10.86
C VAL A 997 -13.67 14.00 9.43
N THR A 998 -12.60 13.24 9.21
CA THR A 998 -12.23 12.70 7.89
C THR A 998 -11.35 11.49 8.12
N TYR A 999 -11.20 10.62 7.13
CA TYR A 999 -10.30 9.47 7.17
C TYR A 999 -9.97 9.11 5.72
N GLN A 1000 -8.71 8.78 5.40
CA GLN A 1000 -8.37 8.38 4.03
C GLN A 1000 -8.76 6.93 3.83
N TRP A 1001 -9.41 6.63 2.71
CA TRP A 1001 -9.76 5.25 2.35
C TRP A 1001 -8.49 4.41 2.20
N PRO A 1002 -8.30 3.31 2.97
CA PRO A 1002 -7.07 2.53 2.92
C PRO A 1002 -6.88 1.79 1.59
N ASP A 1003 -5.63 1.72 1.13
CA ASP A 1003 -5.24 1.14 -0.16
C ASP A 1003 -5.60 -0.33 -0.35
N TRP A 1004 -5.55 -1.10 0.73
CA TRP A 1004 -5.86 -2.53 0.70
C TRP A 1004 -7.37 -2.80 0.63
N LEU A 1005 -8.20 -1.80 0.92
CA LEU A 1005 -9.65 -1.91 0.94
C LEU A 1005 -10.22 -1.48 -0.42
N ARG A 1006 -11.00 -2.33 -1.07
CA ARG A 1006 -11.53 -2.06 -2.42
C ARG A 1006 -12.31 -0.74 -2.44
N VAL A 1007 -11.87 0.22 -3.25
CA VAL A 1007 -12.50 1.54 -3.41
C VAL A 1007 -13.78 1.41 -4.25
N GLN A 1008 -14.75 2.29 -4.02
CA GLN A 1008 -15.96 2.42 -4.85
C GLN A 1008 -15.76 3.54 -5.87
N GLU A 1009 -16.13 3.31 -7.13
CA GLU A 1009 -16.01 4.32 -8.18
C GLU A 1009 -17.05 5.45 -8.02
N GLU A 1010 -18.27 5.08 -7.61
CA GLU A 1010 -19.35 6.04 -7.42
C GLU A 1010 -19.23 6.75 -6.07
N LYS A 1011 -19.29 8.09 -6.12
CA LYS A 1011 -19.17 8.96 -4.94
C LYS A 1011 -20.21 8.63 -3.84
N GLN A 1012 -21.44 8.28 -4.24
CA GLN A 1012 -22.51 7.91 -3.31
C GLN A 1012 -22.21 6.61 -2.57
N ARG A 1013 -21.70 5.58 -3.27
CA ARG A 1013 -21.31 4.30 -2.64
C ARG A 1013 -20.12 4.49 -1.70
N THR A 1014 -19.19 5.37 -2.05
CA THR A 1014 -18.10 5.77 -1.16
C THR A 1014 -18.62 6.41 0.13
N LEU A 1015 -19.61 7.30 0.03
CA LEU A 1015 -20.25 7.96 1.17
C LEU A 1015 -20.96 6.95 2.08
N TRP A 1016 -21.66 5.95 1.52
CA TRP A 1016 -22.22 4.84 2.29
C TRP A 1016 -21.16 4.03 3.02
N GLY A 1017 -20.00 3.80 2.39
CA GLY A 1017 -18.85 3.17 3.04
C GLY A 1017 -18.38 3.94 4.28
N TYR A 1018 -18.26 5.27 4.20
CA TYR A 1018 -17.88 6.13 5.33
C TYR A 1018 -18.88 6.11 6.48
N LYS A 1019 -20.17 5.86 6.22
CA LYS A 1019 -21.17 5.73 7.28
C LYS A 1019 -20.91 4.53 8.19
N ILE A 1020 -20.30 3.44 7.69
CA ILE A 1020 -20.24 2.16 8.42
C ILE A 1020 -18.83 1.59 8.61
N LEU A 1021 -17.94 1.67 7.62
CA LEU A 1021 -16.68 0.93 7.61
C LEU A 1021 -15.61 1.50 8.55
N PHE A 1022 -15.70 2.78 8.92
CA PHE A 1022 -14.63 3.50 9.63
C PHE A 1022 -15.07 4.08 10.98
N LEU A 1023 -16.21 3.64 11.54
CA LEU A 1023 -16.75 4.16 12.80
C LEU A 1023 -15.78 4.03 13.98
N ASP A 1024 -14.93 3.02 14.00
CA ASP A 1024 -13.90 2.81 15.03
C ASP A 1024 -12.77 3.84 15.00
N VAL A 1025 -12.33 4.24 13.80
CA VAL A 1025 -11.14 5.07 13.55
C VAL A 1025 -11.45 6.53 13.18
N LEU A 1026 -12.68 6.83 12.78
CA LEU A 1026 -13.11 8.18 12.40
C LEU A 1026 -13.19 9.12 13.61
N PHE A 1027 -13.54 8.58 14.79
CA PHE A 1027 -13.74 9.33 16.03
C PHE A 1027 -12.58 9.12 17.02
N PRO A 1028 -12.32 10.10 17.89
CA PRO A 1028 -11.33 9.94 18.95
C PRO A 1028 -11.71 8.83 19.94
N MET A 1029 -10.72 8.30 20.64
CA MET A 1029 -10.90 7.23 21.63
C MET A 1029 -11.73 7.65 22.85
N THR A 1030 -11.78 8.95 23.13
CA THR A 1030 -12.58 9.53 24.24
C THR A 1030 -14.08 9.41 23.99
N LEU A 1031 -14.50 9.32 22.72
CA LEU A 1031 -15.91 9.22 22.36
C LEU A 1031 -16.42 7.78 22.56
N LYS A 1032 -17.38 7.61 23.46
CA LYS A 1032 -17.96 6.31 23.83
C LYS A 1032 -19.19 5.92 23.01
N ARG A 1033 -20.06 6.88 22.67
CA ARG A 1033 -21.30 6.64 21.90
C ARG A 1033 -21.53 7.74 20.88
N VAL A 1034 -22.14 7.39 19.76
CA VAL A 1034 -22.54 8.32 18.72
C VAL A 1034 -23.84 7.86 18.05
N ILE A 1035 -24.70 8.80 17.68
CA ILE A 1035 -25.94 8.54 16.93
C ILE A 1035 -25.73 9.03 15.51
N PHE A 1036 -25.96 8.18 14.51
CA PHE A 1036 -26.02 8.61 13.13
C PHE A 1036 -27.44 9.04 12.76
N ILE A 1037 -27.57 10.17 12.09
CA ILE A 1037 -28.83 10.69 11.55
C ILE A 1037 -28.59 11.14 10.11
N ASP A 1038 -29.40 10.67 9.16
CA ASP A 1038 -29.34 11.14 7.78
C ASP A 1038 -29.76 12.63 7.68
N SER A 1039 -29.18 13.34 6.71
CA SER A 1039 -29.35 14.79 6.59
C SER A 1039 -30.77 15.22 6.27
N ASP A 1040 -31.58 14.37 5.65
CA ASP A 1040 -32.99 14.61 5.28
C ASP A 1040 -34.00 14.22 6.37
N GLN A 1041 -33.54 13.86 7.58
CA GLN A 1041 -34.41 13.60 8.71
C GLN A 1041 -34.78 14.86 9.50
N VAL A 1042 -36.02 14.86 10.01
CA VAL A 1042 -36.48 15.83 11.02
C VAL A 1042 -36.74 15.12 12.34
N VAL A 1043 -36.11 15.61 13.40
CA VAL A 1043 -36.17 15.03 14.75
C VAL A 1043 -37.17 15.80 15.61
N ARG A 1044 -38.16 15.09 16.16
CA ARG A 1044 -39.19 15.58 17.10
C ARG A 1044 -38.97 15.10 18.53
N GLY A 1045 -38.36 13.92 18.70
CA GLY A 1045 -38.07 13.33 20.01
C GLY A 1045 -36.74 13.82 20.60
N ASP A 1046 -36.57 13.68 21.91
CA ASP A 1046 -35.30 13.98 22.58
C ASP A 1046 -34.29 12.83 22.37
N LEU A 1047 -33.17 13.12 21.71
CA LEU A 1047 -32.12 12.14 21.42
C LEU A 1047 -31.45 11.57 22.68
N LYS A 1048 -31.62 12.20 23.84
CA LYS A 1048 -31.15 11.66 25.13
C LYS A 1048 -31.68 10.23 25.35
N GLU A 1049 -32.95 9.98 25.02
CA GLU A 1049 -33.57 8.66 25.19
C GLU A 1049 -32.88 7.59 24.35
N LEU A 1050 -32.43 7.93 23.13
CA LEU A 1050 -31.69 7.01 22.28
C LEU A 1050 -30.26 6.84 22.77
N HIS A 1051 -29.60 7.93 23.15
CA HIS A 1051 -28.22 7.92 23.63
C HIS A 1051 -28.02 7.06 24.88
N GLU A 1052 -28.99 7.07 25.80
CA GLU A 1052 -28.96 6.33 27.08
C GLU A 1052 -29.58 4.93 27.00
N MET A 1053 -30.11 4.52 25.83
CA MET A 1053 -30.78 3.23 25.65
C MET A 1053 -29.82 2.05 25.90
N ASP A 1054 -30.34 1.02 26.58
CA ASP A 1054 -29.64 -0.26 26.70
C ASP A 1054 -29.85 -1.10 25.44
N ILE A 1055 -28.76 -1.37 24.73
CA ILE A 1055 -28.75 -2.15 23.49
C ILE A 1055 -28.26 -3.59 23.69
N ASN A 1056 -28.33 -4.11 24.92
CA ASN A 1056 -28.04 -5.50 25.29
C ASN A 1056 -26.64 -5.98 24.85
N GLY A 1057 -25.63 -5.12 24.96
CA GLY A 1057 -24.24 -5.45 24.62
C GLY A 1057 -23.94 -5.58 23.11
N ALA A 1058 -24.89 -5.20 22.24
CA ALA A 1058 -24.65 -5.05 20.81
C ALA A 1058 -23.78 -3.81 20.53
N PRO A 1059 -22.91 -3.83 19.50
CA PRO A 1059 -22.08 -2.70 19.11
C PRO A 1059 -22.89 -1.54 18.48
N TYR A 1060 -24.04 -1.84 17.86
CA TYR A 1060 -24.91 -0.85 17.27
C TYR A 1060 -26.38 -1.30 17.26
N ALA A 1061 -27.28 -0.34 17.11
CA ALA A 1061 -28.72 -0.55 17.09
C ALA A 1061 -29.38 0.24 15.96
N TYR A 1062 -30.23 -0.41 15.18
CA TYR A 1062 -30.89 0.15 13.99
C TYR A 1062 -32.41 0.01 14.10
N THR A 1063 -33.15 0.89 13.41
CA THR A 1063 -34.61 0.77 13.31
C THR A 1063 -35.02 -0.25 12.23
N PRO A 1064 -35.91 -1.22 12.53
CA PRO A 1064 -36.43 -2.15 11.53
C PRO A 1064 -37.44 -1.46 10.60
N PHE A 1065 -37.60 -1.97 9.37
CA PHE A 1065 -38.61 -1.47 8.44
C PHE A 1065 -40.04 -1.49 9.01
N CYS A 1066 -40.83 -0.49 8.64
CA CYS A 1066 -42.26 -0.47 8.92
C CYS A 1066 -43.01 -1.53 8.11
N ASP A 1067 -43.91 -2.24 8.79
CA ASP A 1067 -44.75 -3.27 8.18
C ASP A 1067 -46.23 -2.87 8.05
N SER A 1068 -46.61 -1.67 8.50
CA SER A 1068 -48.02 -1.28 8.69
C SER A 1068 -48.75 -0.95 7.38
N ARG A 1069 -48.10 -0.31 6.40
CA ARG A 1069 -48.75 0.03 5.12
C ARG A 1069 -48.77 -1.18 4.17
N LYS A 1070 -49.94 -1.80 3.98
CA LYS A 1070 -50.09 -3.04 3.18
C LYS A 1070 -50.06 -2.82 1.66
N GLU A 1071 -50.37 -1.62 1.20
CA GLU A 1071 -50.44 -1.28 -0.23
C GLU A 1071 -49.08 -1.43 -0.94
N ILE A 1072 -47.98 -1.36 -0.18
CA ILE A 1072 -46.60 -1.39 -0.68
C ILE A 1072 -45.93 -2.75 -0.39
N ASP A 1073 -46.70 -3.77 0.02
CA ASP A 1073 -46.19 -5.13 0.30
C ASP A 1073 -45.43 -5.74 -0.89
N GLY A 1074 -45.80 -5.40 -2.12
CA GLY A 1074 -45.13 -5.86 -3.34
C GLY A 1074 -43.68 -5.40 -3.49
N PHE A 1075 -43.29 -4.29 -2.83
CA PHE A 1075 -41.92 -3.74 -2.88
C PHE A 1075 -41.04 -4.18 -1.71
N ARG A 1076 -41.56 -5.02 -0.78
CA ARG A 1076 -40.82 -5.51 0.38
C ARG A 1076 -39.91 -6.68 0.01
N PHE A 1077 -38.82 -6.37 -0.72
CA PHE A 1077 -37.87 -7.35 -1.23
C PHE A 1077 -37.25 -8.24 -0.13
N TRP A 1078 -37.15 -7.77 1.11
CA TRP A 1078 -36.59 -8.54 2.23
C TRP A 1078 -37.52 -9.66 2.75
N LYS A 1079 -38.79 -9.71 2.31
CA LYS A 1079 -39.75 -10.78 2.70
C LYS A 1079 -39.75 -11.98 1.76
N SER A 1080 -38.95 -11.95 0.70
CA SER A 1080 -38.79 -13.02 -0.29
C SER A 1080 -37.31 -13.15 -0.71
N GLY A 1081 -37.01 -14.21 -1.46
CA GLY A 1081 -35.66 -14.45 -2.01
C GLY A 1081 -34.56 -14.53 -0.96
N PHE A 1082 -33.38 -14.06 -1.35
CA PHE A 1082 -32.14 -14.16 -0.58
C PHE A 1082 -32.26 -13.62 0.85
N TRP A 1083 -32.78 -12.40 1.03
CA TRP A 1083 -32.83 -11.74 2.34
C TRP A 1083 -33.72 -12.50 3.35
N LYS A 1084 -34.82 -13.10 2.90
CA LYS A 1084 -35.67 -13.91 3.76
C LYS A 1084 -34.95 -15.18 4.23
N GLU A 1085 -34.24 -15.84 3.33
CA GLU A 1085 -33.49 -17.06 3.63
C GLU A 1085 -32.32 -16.76 4.58
N HIS A 1086 -31.58 -15.67 4.33
CA HIS A 1086 -30.43 -15.27 5.13
C HIS A 1086 -30.81 -14.76 6.53
N LEU A 1087 -31.86 -13.95 6.66
CA LEU A 1087 -32.28 -13.37 7.95
C LEU A 1087 -33.19 -14.30 8.76
N GLY A 1088 -33.83 -15.27 8.11
CA GLY A 1088 -34.83 -16.13 8.72
C GLY A 1088 -35.98 -15.33 9.34
N ASN A 1089 -36.06 -15.32 10.67
CA ASN A 1089 -37.09 -14.59 11.41
C ASN A 1089 -36.65 -13.19 11.89
N LYS A 1090 -35.41 -12.78 11.60
CA LYS A 1090 -34.93 -11.45 12.00
C LYS A 1090 -35.48 -10.37 11.07
N PRO A 1091 -35.75 -9.15 11.59
CA PRO A 1091 -36.16 -8.03 10.75
C PRO A 1091 -34.99 -7.50 9.92
N TYR A 1092 -35.33 -6.88 8.79
CA TYR A 1092 -34.41 -6.08 7.99
C TYR A 1092 -34.46 -4.62 8.45
N HIS A 1093 -33.30 -4.00 8.62
CA HIS A 1093 -33.13 -2.69 9.25
C HIS A 1093 -32.73 -1.59 8.26
N ILE A 1094 -33.05 -0.33 8.61
CA ILE A 1094 -32.82 0.88 7.81
C ILE A 1094 -31.62 1.67 8.34
N SER A 1095 -30.74 2.16 7.47
CA SER A 1095 -29.51 2.90 7.84
C SER A 1095 -29.70 4.39 8.12
N ALA A 1096 -30.92 4.91 8.03
CA ALA A 1096 -31.18 6.34 8.15
C ALA A 1096 -31.02 6.88 9.59
N LEU A 1097 -31.22 6.03 10.60
CA LEU A 1097 -30.99 6.33 12.02
C LEU A 1097 -30.43 5.09 12.73
N TYR A 1098 -29.28 5.24 13.39
CA TYR A 1098 -28.74 4.18 14.24
C TYR A 1098 -27.86 4.72 15.38
N LEU A 1099 -27.81 3.96 16.47
CA LEU A 1099 -26.95 4.21 17.63
C LEU A 1099 -25.72 3.31 17.55
N VAL A 1100 -24.54 3.84 17.84
CA VAL A 1100 -23.29 3.08 17.92
C VAL A 1100 -22.69 3.23 19.31
N ASP A 1101 -22.42 2.11 19.97
CA ASP A 1101 -21.60 2.05 21.17
C ASP A 1101 -20.15 1.81 20.74
N LEU A 1102 -19.38 2.90 20.58
CA LEU A 1102 -18.02 2.87 20.06
C LEU A 1102 -17.07 2.11 20.97
N ALA A 1103 -17.31 2.12 22.29
CA ALA A 1103 -16.52 1.33 23.22
C ALA A 1103 -16.70 -0.16 22.92
N ARG A 1104 -17.95 -0.64 22.84
CA ARG A 1104 -18.25 -2.04 22.49
C ARG A 1104 -17.83 -2.38 21.05
N PHE A 1105 -18.03 -1.47 20.11
CA PHE A 1105 -17.69 -1.63 18.69
C PHE A 1105 -16.19 -1.88 18.49
N ARG A 1106 -15.34 -1.10 19.19
CA ARG A 1106 -13.88 -1.28 19.21
C ARG A 1106 -13.49 -2.54 19.98
N GLU A 1107 -14.20 -2.85 21.07
CA GLU A 1107 -13.90 -4.02 21.91
C GLU A 1107 -14.01 -5.34 21.16
N ILE A 1108 -15.13 -5.54 20.46
CA ILE A 1108 -15.37 -6.78 19.68
C ILE A 1108 -14.78 -6.73 18.27
N ARG A 1109 -14.10 -5.62 17.93
CA ARG A 1109 -13.52 -5.36 16.59
C ARG A 1109 -14.55 -5.47 15.47
N ALA A 1110 -15.72 -4.86 15.68
CA ALA A 1110 -16.80 -4.88 14.72
C ALA A 1110 -16.40 -4.24 13.38
N GLY A 1111 -15.61 -3.15 13.42
CA GLY A 1111 -15.10 -2.48 12.22
C GLY A 1111 -14.26 -3.38 11.33
N ASP A 1112 -13.32 -4.14 11.90
CA ASP A 1112 -12.46 -5.06 11.16
C ASP A 1112 -13.28 -6.18 10.48
N ARG A 1113 -14.27 -6.74 11.20
CA ARG A 1113 -15.18 -7.76 10.65
C ARG A 1113 -16.04 -7.23 9.50
N LEU A 1114 -16.54 -6.00 9.63
CA LEU A 1114 -17.31 -5.34 8.58
C LEU A 1114 -16.46 -5.09 7.34
N ARG A 1115 -15.22 -4.60 7.50
CA ARG A 1115 -14.27 -4.39 6.40
C ARG A 1115 -13.91 -5.70 5.67
N GLN A 1116 -13.68 -6.79 6.41
CA GLN A 1116 -13.43 -8.11 5.79
C GLN A 1116 -14.65 -8.62 5.01
N THR A 1117 -15.85 -8.52 5.61
CA THR A 1117 -17.10 -8.93 4.95
C THR A 1117 -17.35 -8.10 3.70
N TYR A 1118 -17.14 -6.79 3.78
CA TYR A 1118 -17.21 -5.90 2.63
C TYR A 1118 -16.20 -6.28 1.54
N GLN A 1119 -14.94 -6.55 1.89
CA GLN A 1119 -13.90 -6.94 0.92
C GLN A 1119 -14.26 -8.24 0.18
N GLN A 1120 -14.89 -9.19 0.88
CA GLN A 1120 -15.37 -10.44 0.28
C GLN A 1120 -16.53 -10.20 -0.69
N LEU A 1121 -17.53 -9.38 -0.30
CA LEU A 1121 -18.74 -9.16 -1.10
C LEU A 1121 -18.49 -8.21 -2.29
N SER A 1122 -17.76 -7.12 -2.07
CA SER A 1122 -17.53 -6.06 -3.07
C SER A 1122 -16.74 -6.50 -4.31
N GLY A 1123 -16.30 -7.77 -4.38
CA GLY A 1123 -15.70 -8.32 -5.59
C GLY A 1123 -16.72 -8.44 -6.72
N ASP A 1124 -18.00 -8.60 -6.38
CA ASP A 1124 -19.12 -8.47 -7.31
C ASP A 1124 -19.67 -7.02 -7.27
N PRO A 1125 -19.62 -6.26 -8.38
CA PRO A 1125 -20.16 -4.91 -8.46
C PRO A 1125 -21.67 -4.82 -8.19
N HIS A 1126 -22.42 -5.92 -8.38
CA HIS A 1126 -23.86 -5.97 -8.12
C HIS A 1126 -24.21 -6.35 -6.68
N SER A 1127 -23.21 -6.66 -5.86
CA SER A 1127 -23.41 -6.88 -4.43
C SER A 1127 -23.66 -5.56 -3.69
N LEU A 1128 -24.33 -5.67 -2.53
CA LEU A 1128 -24.56 -4.55 -1.61
C LEU A 1128 -25.20 -3.35 -2.34
N SER A 1129 -26.44 -3.52 -2.79
CA SER A 1129 -27.17 -2.48 -3.51
C SER A 1129 -27.19 -1.17 -2.73
N ASN A 1130 -27.45 -1.26 -1.41
CA ASN A 1130 -27.29 -0.16 -0.46
C ASN A 1130 -26.25 -0.56 0.59
N LEU A 1131 -24.98 -0.18 0.38
CA LEU A 1131 -23.84 -0.64 1.19
C LEU A 1131 -24.02 -0.42 2.70
N ASP A 1132 -24.47 0.77 3.11
CA ASP A 1132 -24.65 1.17 4.51
C ASP A 1132 -25.77 0.41 5.22
N GLN A 1133 -26.74 -0.12 4.47
CA GLN A 1133 -27.89 -0.86 4.99
C GLN A 1133 -27.69 -2.38 4.88
N ASP A 1134 -27.21 -2.86 3.75
CA ASP A 1134 -27.08 -4.29 3.46
C ASP A 1134 -25.97 -4.93 4.29
N LEU A 1135 -24.84 -4.23 4.47
CA LEU A 1135 -23.69 -4.79 5.17
C LEU A 1135 -24.00 -5.13 6.65
N PRO A 1136 -24.59 -4.24 7.47
CA PRO A 1136 -24.99 -4.58 8.84
C PRO A 1136 -26.05 -5.70 8.91
N ASN A 1137 -27.03 -5.69 8.01
CA ASN A 1137 -28.06 -6.73 7.97
C ASN A 1137 -27.46 -8.10 7.62
N TYR A 1138 -26.56 -8.16 6.64
CA TYR A 1138 -25.85 -9.38 6.27
C TYR A 1138 -24.97 -9.89 7.41
N ALA A 1139 -24.14 -9.01 8.00
CA ALA A 1139 -23.22 -9.35 9.09
C ALA A 1139 -23.95 -9.79 10.37
N SER A 1140 -25.21 -9.38 10.57
CA SER A 1140 -26.01 -9.79 11.73
C SER A 1140 -26.37 -11.28 11.77
N SER A 1141 -26.38 -11.94 10.61
CA SER A 1141 -26.77 -13.35 10.43
C SER A 1141 -25.70 -14.19 9.74
N GLY A 1142 -24.49 -13.66 9.58
CA GLY A 1142 -23.35 -14.38 9.04
C GLY A 1142 -22.81 -15.50 9.96
N PRO A 1143 -21.79 -16.24 9.48
CA PRO A 1143 -21.06 -17.24 10.26
C PRO A 1143 -20.58 -16.69 11.62
N ALA A 1144 -20.45 -17.55 12.63
CA ALA A 1144 -20.16 -17.13 14.01
C ALA A 1144 -18.92 -16.22 14.15
N ASP A 1145 -17.89 -16.46 13.35
CA ASP A 1145 -16.61 -15.76 13.41
C ASP A 1145 -16.67 -14.35 12.79
N SER A 1146 -17.51 -14.12 11.78
CA SER A 1146 -17.72 -12.81 11.13
C SER A 1146 -18.98 -12.09 11.61
N ARG A 1147 -19.80 -12.72 12.46
CA ARG A 1147 -21.06 -12.17 12.94
C ARG A 1147 -20.85 -10.91 13.78
N VAL A 1148 -21.61 -9.87 13.48
CA VAL A 1148 -21.67 -8.62 14.26
C VAL A 1148 -23.09 -8.45 14.80
N PRO A 1149 -23.31 -8.50 16.14
CA PRO A 1149 -24.64 -8.37 16.71
C PRO A 1149 -25.30 -7.04 16.33
N LEU A 1150 -26.62 -7.07 16.10
CA LEU A 1150 -27.42 -5.91 15.73
C LEU A 1150 -28.65 -5.87 16.64
N HIS A 1151 -28.85 -4.75 17.34
CA HIS A 1151 -30.03 -4.53 18.18
C HIS A 1151 -31.15 -3.79 17.42
N SER A 1152 -32.39 -4.26 17.53
CA SER A 1152 -33.53 -3.62 16.87
C SER A 1152 -34.14 -2.52 17.74
N LEU A 1153 -34.09 -1.27 17.27
CA LEU A 1153 -34.70 -0.12 17.93
C LEU A 1153 -36.24 -0.14 17.84
N PRO A 1154 -36.96 0.52 18.78
CA PRO A 1154 -38.39 0.71 18.68
C PRO A 1154 -38.81 1.42 17.38
N LYS A 1155 -39.90 0.95 16.75
CA LYS A 1155 -40.39 1.49 15.47
C LYS A 1155 -40.81 2.98 15.51
N GLU A 1156 -41.06 3.52 16.70
CA GLU A 1156 -41.36 4.96 16.88
C GLU A 1156 -40.18 5.88 16.56
N TRP A 1157 -38.94 5.35 16.55
CA TRP A 1157 -37.74 6.12 16.25
C TRP A 1157 -37.57 6.48 14.78
N LEU A 1158 -38.28 5.83 13.86
CA LEU A 1158 -38.19 6.13 12.44
C LEU A 1158 -39.55 5.98 11.78
N TRP A 1159 -40.06 7.07 11.21
CA TRP A 1159 -41.28 7.06 10.41
C TRP A 1159 -40.99 7.55 8.99
N CYS A 1160 -41.54 6.86 8.00
CA CYS A 1160 -41.49 7.26 6.60
C CYS A 1160 -42.87 7.03 5.97
N GLU A 1161 -43.31 7.97 5.13
CA GLU A 1161 -44.63 7.93 4.50
C GLU A 1161 -44.82 6.67 3.64
N THR A 1162 -43.78 6.24 2.92
CA THR A 1162 -43.86 5.07 2.03
C THR A 1162 -44.15 3.77 2.77
N TRP A 1163 -43.63 3.55 3.98
CA TRP A 1163 -43.73 2.23 4.65
C TRP A 1163 -44.62 2.23 5.89
N CYS A 1164 -44.74 3.36 6.56
CA CYS A 1164 -45.48 3.49 7.81
C CYS A 1164 -46.90 4.05 7.55
N ASP A 1165 -47.84 3.73 8.42
CA ASP A 1165 -49.22 4.22 8.41
C ASP A 1165 -49.34 5.62 9.02
N ASP A 1166 -50.36 6.37 8.64
CA ASP A 1166 -50.50 7.77 9.07
C ASP A 1166 -50.82 7.90 10.57
N GLU A 1167 -51.39 6.86 11.20
CA GLU A 1167 -51.63 6.83 12.64
C GLU A 1167 -50.33 6.79 13.45
N SER A 1168 -49.32 6.05 12.98
CA SER A 1168 -48.02 5.95 13.68
C SER A 1168 -47.22 7.25 13.62
N LYS A 1169 -47.47 8.11 12.62
CA LYS A 1169 -46.84 9.44 12.48
C LYS A 1169 -46.99 10.31 13.71
N LYS A 1170 -48.10 10.18 14.45
CA LYS A 1170 -48.37 10.95 15.68
C LYS A 1170 -47.43 10.59 16.83
N LYS A 1171 -46.87 9.38 16.82
CA LYS A 1171 -45.93 8.87 17.82
C LYS A 1171 -44.48 8.87 17.32
N ALA A 1172 -44.25 9.31 16.09
CA ALA A 1172 -42.93 9.29 15.46
C ALA A 1172 -41.99 10.31 16.13
N LYS A 1173 -40.81 9.82 16.52
CA LYS A 1173 -39.73 10.64 17.10
C LYS A 1173 -38.81 11.22 16.04
N THR A 1174 -38.61 10.53 14.91
CA THR A 1174 -37.98 11.12 13.72
C THR A 1174 -38.81 10.77 12.48
N ILE A 1175 -38.72 11.64 11.48
CA ILE A 1175 -39.35 11.47 10.18
C ILE A 1175 -38.28 11.48 9.11
N ASP A 1176 -38.24 10.43 8.30
CA ASP A 1176 -37.34 10.23 7.19
C ASP A 1176 -38.04 10.47 5.84
N LEU A 1177 -37.38 11.21 4.94
CA LEU A 1177 -37.88 11.56 3.61
C LEU A 1177 -37.45 10.50 2.59
N CYS A 1178 -37.95 9.30 2.82
CA CYS A 1178 -37.76 8.13 1.99
C CYS A 1178 -38.31 8.32 0.57
N ASN A 1179 -37.64 7.71 -0.41
CA ASN A 1179 -38.14 7.67 -1.78
C ASN A 1179 -39.41 6.83 -1.89
N ASN A 1180 -40.37 7.27 -2.71
CA ASN A 1180 -41.59 6.54 -2.99
C ASN A 1180 -41.44 5.72 -4.28
N PRO A 1181 -41.59 4.38 -4.26
CA PRO A 1181 -41.50 3.57 -5.48
C PRO A 1181 -42.69 3.74 -6.42
N MET A 1182 -43.81 4.30 -5.94
CA MET A 1182 -45.05 4.50 -6.72
C MET A 1182 -45.14 5.87 -7.38
N THR A 1183 -44.41 6.87 -6.87
CA THR A 1183 -44.47 8.26 -7.35
C THR A 1183 -43.06 8.86 -7.42
N LYS A 1184 -42.83 9.77 -8.38
CA LYS A 1184 -41.55 10.50 -8.53
C LYS A 1184 -41.69 11.95 -8.08
N GLU A 1185 -42.20 12.15 -6.86
CA GLU A 1185 -42.28 13.48 -6.24
C GLU A 1185 -40.89 13.95 -5.81
N PRO A 1186 -40.51 15.23 -6.01
CA PRO A 1186 -39.26 15.77 -5.52
C PRO A 1186 -39.19 15.80 -3.97
N LYS A 1187 -37.98 15.76 -3.41
CA LYS A 1187 -37.78 15.66 -1.96
C LYS A 1187 -38.23 16.93 -1.23
N LEU A 1188 -38.05 18.11 -1.82
CA LEU A 1188 -38.50 19.36 -1.21
C LEU A 1188 -40.02 19.44 -1.11
N ASP A 1189 -40.72 19.10 -2.19
CA ASP A 1189 -42.19 19.07 -2.22
C ASP A 1189 -42.73 18.06 -1.19
N SER A 1190 -42.12 16.88 -1.14
CA SER A 1190 -42.43 15.85 -0.15
C SER A 1190 -42.20 16.36 1.28
N ALA A 1191 -41.10 17.08 1.54
CA ALA A 1191 -40.79 17.62 2.85
C ALA A 1191 -41.85 18.61 3.34
N VAL A 1192 -42.24 19.58 2.51
CA VAL A 1192 -43.25 20.58 2.83
C VAL A 1192 -44.63 19.94 3.05
N ARG A 1193 -44.98 18.94 2.24
CA ARG A 1193 -46.26 18.23 2.34
C ARG A 1193 -46.33 17.31 3.57
N ILE A 1194 -45.26 16.58 3.85
CA ILE A 1194 -45.23 15.57 4.93
C ILE A 1194 -45.02 16.23 6.28
N ILE A 1195 -44.15 17.23 6.39
CA ILE A 1195 -43.70 17.78 7.67
C ILE A 1195 -44.18 19.22 7.79
N ALA A 1196 -45.24 19.44 8.56
CA ALA A 1196 -45.88 20.76 8.68
C ALA A 1196 -44.94 21.85 9.22
N GLU A 1197 -44.00 21.49 10.07
CA GLU A 1197 -43.01 22.41 10.65
C GLU A 1197 -41.78 22.66 9.76
N TRP A 1198 -41.64 21.98 8.62
CA TRP A 1198 -40.45 22.06 7.78
C TRP A 1198 -40.20 23.47 7.24
N SER A 1199 -41.24 24.13 6.71
CA SER A 1199 -41.13 25.50 6.18
C SER A 1199 -40.65 26.49 7.24
N SER A 1200 -41.08 26.32 8.50
CA SER A 1200 -40.63 27.19 9.60
C SER A 1200 -39.15 27.00 9.93
N TYR A 1201 -38.65 25.76 9.92
CA TYR A 1201 -37.22 25.49 10.13
C TYR A 1201 -36.37 25.97 8.96
N ASP A 1202 -36.88 25.85 7.74
CA ASP A 1202 -36.18 26.28 6.53
C ASP A 1202 -36.05 27.81 6.45
N GLU A 1203 -37.11 28.57 6.75
CA GLU A 1203 -37.07 30.03 6.87
C GLU A 1203 -36.06 30.47 7.95
N GLU A 1204 -36.06 29.79 9.10
CA GLU A 1204 -35.13 30.09 10.19
C GLU A 1204 -33.68 29.77 9.82
N ALA A 1205 -33.42 28.60 9.21
CA ALA A 1205 -32.10 28.23 8.71
C ALA A 1205 -31.58 29.25 7.69
N THR A 1206 -32.46 29.72 6.80
CA THR A 1206 -32.16 30.72 5.78
C THR A 1206 -31.80 32.06 6.42
N ASN A 1207 -32.61 32.55 7.37
CA ASN A 1207 -32.35 33.80 8.08
C ASN A 1207 -31.03 33.80 8.87
N ILE A 1208 -30.65 32.67 9.45
CA ILE A 1208 -29.33 32.53 10.11
C ILE A 1208 -28.23 32.54 9.05
N THR A 1209 -28.41 31.79 7.96
CA THR A 1209 -27.44 31.68 6.86
C THR A 1209 -27.14 33.05 6.26
N VAL A 1210 -28.16 33.86 5.95
CA VAL A 1210 -28.02 35.23 5.43
C VAL A 1210 -27.25 36.11 6.41
N ARG A 1211 -27.58 36.07 7.70
CA ARG A 1211 -26.87 36.84 8.73
C ARG A 1211 -25.42 36.39 8.91
N ALA A 1212 -25.14 35.10 8.80
CA ALA A 1212 -23.81 34.54 8.86
C ALA A 1212 -22.96 35.04 7.68
N TYR A 1213 -23.47 34.92 6.44
CA TYR A 1213 -22.77 35.41 5.25
C TYR A 1213 -22.59 36.93 5.27
N GLY A 1214 -23.58 37.70 5.70
CA GLY A 1214 -23.45 39.15 5.87
C GLY A 1214 -22.39 39.57 6.91
N LYS A 1215 -22.06 38.71 7.89
CA LYS A 1215 -20.90 38.93 8.78
C LYS A 1215 -19.59 38.59 8.08
N ILE A 1216 -19.53 37.47 7.36
CA ILE A 1216 -18.35 37.04 6.62
C ILE A 1216 -17.93 38.09 5.58
N LEU A 1217 -18.89 38.65 4.83
CA LEU A 1217 -18.65 39.70 3.84
C LEU A 1217 -18.07 40.97 4.49
N ARG A 1218 -18.66 41.44 5.60
CA ARG A 1218 -18.15 42.61 6.34
C ARG A 1218 -16.75 42.40 6.91
N ASP A 1219 -16.47 41.20 7.43
CA ASP A 1219 -15.15 40.83 7.93
C ASP A 1219 -14.12 40.78 6.79
N PHE A 1220 -14.53 40.33 5.59
CA PHE A 1220 -13.68 40.32 4.41
C PHE A 1220 -13.37 41.73 3.90
N GLU A 1221 -14.37 42.60 3.79
CA GLU A 1221 -14.22 44.02 3.42
C GLU A 1221 -13.32 44.79 4.41
N SER A 1222 -13.43 44.47 5.71
CA SER A 1222 -12.57 45.07 6.74
C SER A 1222 -11.09 44.67 6.63
N LYS A 1223 -10.79 43.50 6.03
CA LYS A 1223 -9.43 42.98 5.84
C LYS A 1223 -8.79 43.41 4.52
N THR A 1224 -9.61 43.76 3.51
CA THR A 1224 -9.14 44.19 2.18
C THR A 1224 -9.11 45.71 1.99
N GLY A 1225 -9.56 46.49 2.99
CA GLY A 1225 -9.44 47.95 2.98
C GLY A 1225 -7.99 48.45 2.92
N PRO A 1226 -7.69 49.51 2.16
CA PRO A 1226 -6.34 50.02 1.98
C PRO A 1226 -5.77 50.58 3.29
N SER A 1227 -4.53 50.19 3.62
CA SER A 1227 -3.78 50.74 4.75
C SER A 1227 -3.67 52.27 4.66
N ASP A 1228 -4.21 52.94 5.66
CA ASP A 1228 -4.16 54.38 5.98
C ASP A 1228 -3.14 55.24 5.21
N GLN A 1229 -3.63 56.17 4.37
CA GLN A 1229 -3.04 57.50 4.23
C GLN A 1229 -4.00 58.55 4.81
N LYS A 1230 -3.60 59.14 5.93
CA LYS A 1230 -4.24 60.31 6.55
C LYS A 1230 -4.37 61.46 5.54
N GLY A 1231 -5.59 61.88 5.27
CA GLY A 1231 -5.92 63.13 4.56
C GLY A 1231 -7.26 63.69 5.05
N LYS A 1232 -7.27 64.98 5.41
CA LYS A 1232 -8.36 65.74 6.04
C LYS A 1232 -9.56 66.02 5.11
N ASN A 1233 -10.72 66.21 5.77
CA ASN A 1233 -11.95 66.92 5.33
C ASN A 1233 -12.76 66.17 4.24
N ASP A 1234 -14.09 66.07 4.27
CA ASP A 1234 -15.11 67.02 4.70
C ASP A 1234 -16.36 66.33 5.28
N LYS A 1235 -17.13 67.10 6.07
CA LYS A 1235 -18.46 66.74 6.55
C LYS A 1235 -19.48 66.81 5.41
N SER A 1236 -20.18 65.71 5.15
CA SER A 1236 -21.54 65.75 4.60
C SER A 1236 -22.39 64.63 5.19
N THR A 1237 -23.54 65.05 5.69
CA THR A 1237 -24.65 64.28 6.27
C THR A 1237 -25.14 63.18 5.32
N VAL A 1238 -25.27 61.95 5.84
CA VAL A 1238 -25.98 60.85 5.18
C VAL A 1238 -27.39 60.83 5.74
N ASP A 1239 -28.37 61.04 4.85
CA ASP A 1239 -29.79 60.88 5.10
C ASP A 1239 -30.16 59.40 5.21
N GLU A 1240 -31.05 59.09 6.15
CA GLU A 1240 -31.72 57.79 6.32
C GLU A 1240 -32.81 57.65 5.23
N SER A 1241 -32.51 57.03 4.08
CA SER A 1241 -33.57 56.61 3.14
C SER A 1241 -33.31 55.38 2.27
N ASP A 1242 -32.13 54.75 2.28
CA ASP A 1242 -31.82 53.69 1.30
C ASP A 1242 -31.89 52.27 1.89
N ALA A 1243 -32.85 52.00 2.78
CA ALA A 1243 -33.02 50.70 3.43
C ALA A 1243 -34.11 49.80 2.81
N GLU A 1244 -34.73 50.16 1.69
CA GLU A 1244 -35.87 49.40 1.13
C GLU A 1244 -35.66 48.78 -0.27
N GLU A 1245 -34.47 48.85 -0.87
CA GLU A 1245 -34.26 48.33 -2.24
C GLU A 1245 -33.22 47.18 -2.34
N VAL A 1246 -33.15 46.31 -1.32
CA VAL A 1246 -32.26 45.12 -1.31
C VAL A 1246 -33.06 43.80 -1.15
N ASN A 1247 -34.38 43.81 -1.36
CA ASN A 1247 -35.24 42.65 -1.07
C ASN A 1247 -35.75 41.86 -2.29
N GLU A 1248 -35.29 42.14 -3.52
CA GLU A 1248 -35.77 41.39 -4.71
C GLU A 1248 -34.71 40.65 -5.53
N GLU A 1249 -33.42 40.69 -5.17
CA GLU A 1249 -32.41 39.79 -5.74
C GLU A 1249 -31.49 39.26 -4.64
N LEU A 1250 -31.94 38.22 -3.92
CA LEU A 1250 -31.10 37.30 -3.12
C LEU A 1250 -31.82 35.96 -2.87
#